data_AF-A0AAW1QE82-F1
#
_entry.id   AF-A0AAW1QE82-F1
#
_cell.length_a   1.000
_cell.length_b   1.000
_cell.length_c   1.000
_cell.angle_alpha   90.00
_cell.angle_beta   90.00
_cell.angle_gamma   90.00
#
_symmetry.space_group_name_H-M   'P 1'
#
loop_
_entity.id
_entity.type
_entity.pdbx_description
1 polymer ?
#
loop_
_entity_poly.entity_id
_entity_poly.type
_entity_poly.pdbx_seq_one_letter_code
_entity_poly.pdbx_strand_id
1 'polypeptide(L)'
;MHEGQQDQLRAVVHCMPSEANLTITLSLVGKQRNLDRPKSESLEKSLSRIQKSATAKPAKKQKQQLGAAEPAVPAVGLYDAKNGAGPLGGETPNVDAWQPGRILRVGELEYTVVLNPPTVKQIEVYGQAIVGIPLLPNVELLFADQASTQWAWLRKPKAPSFHAASSGGHSPRGHPASPRGAKAIHAEHGWQPSGHSERAYTPTSEDVGYMLRVICTPVAVRPTGYSGANGDTSTTEHGATASLDLGPVMPGPPVRAAADRHALTQQPLAPPGLRLVTYNILADQYASSNFARTHLFAYCPSKFMAPEYRRPLVVQELLGYHADLICLQEVDQKAFAQYFQPQLSYAGYEGYYTNKAGKTMEGSATFYRRERFRLVVQRDLNLRTIFHDLLEGRAATSRHAHFLPMLATSPALAHALQKVSTIAQASILVPRDSTCSADGPICLVNTHLFFHSKAPHIRTMHTAAIIDEAQQLIDQAIGSPQLSQELGGLRPALVFCGDLNSDLNDGIPGAVELLRKGALPADFWDWSYGATFAFNRSTDIDPNAVSDEDEEMPDAPAPTSSAPASAQRMRVARQLGLPDEAELAGWIPSERFPSDHLSVAFDLEWLPRSAPSAAASQHAGASTSGQQAQQAQRASNVLPAASEHVHKAVAALQRDEVIALPSDTLYGLAASARSAAGVQRIFTIKNRPTHAILAICVADREDVARYGETDHLAAGVLVDLLPGPVTVVLRRRPGSPLCAELNPGEATIGIRIPDAGFIREVCREHGGALALTSANISGQASPVNVAEFAPLWDQCAAVFDAGTLQAGREGSTLVDLSVAGQFKMLRRGSAYEQVVPLLTDKYGLRQIQ
;
A
#
# COMPACT_ATOMS: atom_id res chain seq x y z
N MET A 1 -57.35 17.99 -24.21
CA MET A 1 -57.25 17.18 -25.44
C MET A 1 -55.86 16.55 -25.44
N HIS A 2 -55.75 15.31 -24.96
CA HIS A 2 -54.52 14.52 -24.99
C HIS A 2 -54.63 13.57 -26.18
N GLU A 3 -54.05 13.94 -27.33
CA GLU A 3 -53.72 12.95 -28.34
C GLU A 3 -52.53 12.14 -27.83
N GLY A 4 -52.81 10.88 -27.46
CA GLY A 4 -51.77 9.92 -27.10
C GLY A 4 -50.89 9.67 -28.32
N GLN A 5 -49.60 10.00 -28.22
CA GLN A 5 -48.59 9.43 -29.09
C GLN A 5 -48.65 7.91 -28.93
N GLN A 6 -49.19 7.20 -29.94
CA GLN A 6 -48.98 5.77 -30.07
C GLN A 6 -47.46 5.52 -30.04
N ASP A 7 -46.98 4.72 -29.09
CA ASP A 7 -45.58 4.29 -29.05
C ASP A 7 -45.26 3.60 -30.39
N GLN A 8 -44.48 4.28 -31.23
CA GLN A 8 -44.07 3.75 -32.53
C GLN A 8 -43.21 2.51 -32.28
N LEU A 9 -43.58 1.37 -32.85
CA LEU A 9 -42.83 0.12 -32.69
C LEU A 9 -41.43 0.27 -33.27
N ARG A 10 -40.41 -0.28 -32.59
CA ARG A 10 -39.00 -0.16 -32.97
C ARG A 10 -38.36 -1.53 -33.13
N ALA A 11 -37.51 -1.66 -34.15
CA ALA A 11 -36.58 -2.75 -34.32
C ALA A 11 -35.16 -2.18 -34.19
N VAL A 12 -34.48 -2.49 -33.08
CA VAL A 12 -33.11 -2.04 -32.83
C VAL A 12 -32.14 -3.02 -33.45
N VAL A 13 -31.20 -2.52 -34.25
CA VAL A 13 -30.18 -3.33 -34.91
C VAL A 13 -28.80 -2.88 -34.46
N HIS A 14 -28.06 -3.77 -33.81
CA HIS A 14 -26.66 -3.55 -33.45
C HIS A 14 -25.76 -4.30 -34.43
N CYS A 15 -24.99 -3.55 -35.21
CA CYS A 15 -24.01 -4.04 -36.18
C CYS A 15 -22.64 -3.44 -35.83
N MET A 16 -21.90 -4.15 -34.97
CA MET A 16 -20.55 -3.77 -34.52
C MET A 16 -19.53 -4.18 -35.57
N PRO A 17 -18.66 -3.29 -36.11
CA PRO A 17 -17.69 -3.67 -37.16
C PRO A 17 -16.84 -4.90 -36.83
N SER A 18 -16.44 -5.07 -35.56
CA SER A 18 -15.61 -6.16 -35.06
C SER A 18 -16.30 -7.52 -34.88
N GLU A 19 -17.63 -7.58 -34.88
CA GLU A 19 -18.37 -8.82 -34.63
C GLU A 19 -18.74 -9.54 -35.93
N ALA A 20 -18.80 -10.88 -35.92
CA ALA A 20 -19.20 -11.66 -37.10
C ALA A 20 -20.71 -11.58 -37.37
N ASN A 21 -21.48 -11.30 -36.32
CA ASN A 21 -22.93 -11.26 -36.35
C ASN A 21 -23.45 -9.83 -36.10
N LEU A 22 -24.71 -9.61 -36.45
CA LEU A 22 -25.49 -8.46 -36.00
C LEU A 22 -26.65 -8.95 -35.13
N THR A 23 -27.06 -8.12 -34.17
CA THR A 23 -28.19 -8.41 -33.29
C THR A 23 -29.39 -7.58 -33.66
N ILE A 24 -30.55 -8.21 -33.83
CA ILE A 24 -31.84 -7.56 -34.11
C ILE A 24 -32.75 -7.75 -32.90
N THR A 25 -33.16 -6.65 -32.27
CA THR A 25 -34.00 -6.62 -31.09
C THR A 25 -35.34 -5.96 -31.38
N LEU A 26 -36.45 -6.68 -31.18
CA LEU A 26 -37.80 -6.17 -31.39
C LEU A 26 -38.83 -6.89 -30.52
N SER A 27 -39.96 -6.25 -30.22
CA SER A 27 -41.06 -6.88 -29.51
C SER A 27 -42.02 -7.54 -30.49
N LEU A 28 -42.16 -8.88 -30.44
CA LEU A 28 -43.12 -9.64 -31.23
C LEU A 28 -44.11 -10.33 -30.30
N VAL A 29 -45.41 -10.12 -30.53
CA VAL A 29 -46.49 -10.75 -29.74
C VAL A 29 -46.34 -10.48 -28.23
N GLY A 30 -45.97 -9.25 -27.87
CA GLY A 30 -45.76 -8.82 -26.48
C GLY A 30 -44.49 -9.35 -25.80
N LYS A 31 -43.58 -10.00 -26.54
CA LYS A 31 -42.29 -10.48 -26.03
C LYS A 31 -41.13 -9.88 -26.81
N GLN A 32 -40.12 -9.39 -26.09
CA GLN A 32 -38.86 -9.00 -26.69
C GLN A 32 -38.15 -10.23 -27.28
N ARG A 33 -37.64 -10.08 -28.50
CA ARG A 33 -36.89 -11.08 -29.25
C ARG A 33 -35.54 -10.47 -29.61
N ASN A 34 -34.48 -11.22 -29.36
CA ASN A 34 -33.12 -10.90 -29.77
C ASN A 34 -32.70 -11.98 -30.77
N LEU A 35 -32.38 -11.57 -32.00
CA LEU A 35 -31.92 -12.46 -33.06
C LEU A 35 -30.47 -12.15 -33.36
N ASP A 36 -29.57 -13.09 -33.10
CA ASP A 36 -28.17 -13.02 -33.48
C ASP A 36 -27.97 -13.69 -34.85
N ARG A 37 -27.58 -12.90 -35.86
CA ARG A 37 -27.52 -13.33 -37.27
C ARG A 37 -26.16 -13.01 -37.89
N PRO A 38 -25.54 -13.94 -38.65
CA PRO A 38 -24.31 -13.64 -39.37
C PRO A 38 -24.49 -12.48 -40.35
N LYS A 39 -23.51 -11.58 -40.38
CA LYS A 39 -23.49 -10.42 -41.28
C LYS A 39 -23.51 -10.78 -42.76
N SER A 40 -22.85 -11.88 -43.10
CA SER A 40 -22.75 -12.42 -44.47
C SER A 40 -23.97 -13.24 -44.89
N GLU A 41 -24.89 -13.54 -43.97
CA GLU A 41 -26.10 -14.29 -44.29
C GLU A 41 -27.10 -13.42 -45.05
N SER A 42 -27.85 -14.01 -45.99
CA SER A 42 -28.90 -13.33 -46.73
C SER A 42 -30.03 -12.82 -45.83
N LEU A 43 -30.55 -11.64 -46.15
CA LEU A 43 -31.66 -10.98 -45.45
C LEU A 43 -32.89 -11.89 -45.30
N GLU A 44 -33.22 -12.67 -46.32
CA GLU A 44 -34.39 -13.57 -46.33
C GLU A 44 -34.39 -14.55 -45.15
N LYS A 45 -33.21 -15.05 -44.75
CA LYS A 45 -33.10 -15.98 -43.61
C LYS A 45 -33.41 -15.28 -42.28
N SER A 46 -33.00 -14.02 -42.13
CA SER A 46 -33.34 -13.18 -40.97
C SER A 46 -34.84 -12.88 -40.93
N LEU A 47 -35.43 -12.46 -42.05
CA LEU A 47 -36.88 -12.16 -42.15
C LEU A 47 -37.73 -13.42 -41.90
N SER A 48 -37.30 -14.58 -42.43
CA SER A 48 -37.94 -15.88 -42.17
C SER A 48 -37.95 -16.24 -40.68
N ARG A 49 -36.88 -15.91 -39.95
CA ARG A 49 -36.80 -16.16 -38.50
C ARG A 49 -37.71 -15.22 -37.71
N ILE A 50 -37.83 -13.96 -38.14
CA ILE A 50 -38.78 -12.97 -37.59
C ILE A 50 -40.21 -13.45 -37.83
N GLN A 51 -40.54 -13.89 -39.05
CA GLN A 51 -41.85 -14.44 -39.42
C GLN A 51 -42.23 -15.65 -38.54
N LYS A 52 -41.31 -16.60 -38.36
CA LYS A 52 -41.50 -17.75 -37.46
C LYS A 52 -41.70 -17.34 -36.00
N SER A 53 -41.04 -16.26 -35.57
CA SER A 53 -41.14 -15.77 -34.19
C SER A 53 -42.46 -15.02 -33.95
N ALA A 54 -43.03 -14.41 -34.99
CA ALA A 54 -44.33 -13.74 -34.96
C ALA A 54 -45.51 -14.72 -34.97
N THR A 55 -45.34 -15.93 -35.51
CA THR A 55 -46.40 -16.98 -35.57
C THR A 55 -46.40 -17.96 -34.39
N ALA A 56 -45.43 -17.86 -33.47
CA ALA A 56 -45.33 -18.76 -32.32
C ALA A 56 -46.49 -18.57 -31.31
N LYS A 57 -47.31 -19.61 -31.11
CA LYS A 57 -48.51 -19.60 -30.24
C LYS A 57 -48.18 -19.27 -28.76
N PRO A 58 -49.05 -18.55 -28.03
CA PRO A 58 -48.92 -18.38 -26.57
C PRO A 58 -49.05 -19.72 -25.84
N ALA A 59 -48.44 -19.82 -24.64
CA ALA A 59 -48.38 -21.05 -23.84
C ALA A 59 -49.78 -21.59 -23.46
N LYS A 60 -49.89 -22.92 -23.40
CA LYS A 60 -51.10 -23.71 -23.08
C LYS A 60 -51.77 -23.27 -21.75
N LYS A 61 -52.69 -22.31 -21.77
CA LYS A 61 -53.72 -22.17 -20.70
C LYS A 61 -55.06 -21.56 -21.11
N GLN A 62 -55.29 -21.27 -22.40
CA GLN A 62 -56.60 -20.84 -22.93
C GLN A 62 -56.88 -21.55 -24.26
N LYS A 63 -57.21 -22.84 -24.20
CA LYS A 63 -57.65 -23.60 -25.39
C LYS A 63 -58.95 -24.36 -25.13
N GLN A 64 -59.89 -23.72 -24.46
CA GLN A 64 -61.29 -24.13 -24.39
C GLN A 64 -62.17 -22.89 -24.46
N GLN A 65 -62.27 -22.33 -25.67
CA GLN A 65 -63.47 -21.72 -26.26
C GLN A 65 -63.01 -20.93 -27.50
N LEU A 66 -63.82 -21.02 -28.54
CA LEU A 66 -63.62 -20.50 -29.90
C LEU A 66 -62.69 -21.32 -30.80
N GLY A 67 -63.30 -22.06 -31.71
CA GLY A 67 -62.65 -22.50 -32.95
C GLY A 67 -62.24 -21.25 -33.73
N ALA A 68 -60.94 -21.12 -33.99
CA ALA A 68 -60.39 -20.05 -34.79
C ALA A 68 -59.56 -20.66 -35.91
N ALA A 69 -59.74 -20.12 -37.12
CA ALA A 69 -59.00 -20.45 -38.33
C ALA A 69 -57.48 -20.40 -38.10
N GLU A 70 -56.71 -21.12 -38.93
CA GLU A 70 -55.26 -21.00 -38.93
C GLU A 70 -54.86 -19.52 -39.14
N PRO A 71 -53.98 -18.96 -38.28
CA PRO A 71 -53.55 -17.58 -38.46
C PRO A 71 -52.73 -17.48 -39.75
N ALA A 72 -53.11 -16.53 -40.62
CA ALA A 72 -52.37 -16.23 -41.84
C ALA A 72 -50.89 -15.95 -41.51
N VAL A 73 -49.97 -16.52 -42.30
CA VAL A 73 -48.54 -16.27 -42.13
C VAL A 73 -48.28 -14.79 -42.45
N PRO A 74 -47.78 -13.98 -41.50
CA PRO A 74 -47.59 -12.55 -41.72
C PRO A 74 -46.49 -12.35 -42.77
N ALA A 75 -46.73 -11.52 -43.78
CA ALA A 75 -45.68 -11.09 -44.70
C ALA A 75 -44.62 -10.28 -43.93
N VAL A 76 -43.34 -10.54 -44.18
CA VAL A 76 -42.23 -9.84 -43.52
C VAL A 76 -41.31 -9.24 -44.56
N GLY A 77 -41.01 -7.95 -44.45
CA GLY A 77 -40.19 -7.22 -45.42
C GLY A 77 -39.46 -6.05 -44.78
N LEU A 78 -38.24 -5.77 -45.24
CA LEU A 78 -37.44 -4.62 -44.84
C LEU A 78 -37.45 -3.58 -45.99
N TYR A 79 -37.66 -2.31 -45.69
CA TYR A 79 -37.83 -1.24 -46.66
C TYR A 79 -36.86 -0.09 -46.35
N ASP A 80 -36.32 0.55 -47.38
CA ASP A 80 -35.40 1.70 -47.29
C ASP A 80 -36.09 3.04 -46.99
N ALA A 81 -37.41 3.12 -47.16
CA ALA A 81 -38.22 4.27 -46.82
C ALA A 81 -39.67 3.85 -46.49
N LYS A 82 -40.39 4.70 -45.74
CA LYS A 82 -41.80 4.46 -45.37
C LYS A 82 -42.72 4.26 -46.58
N ASN A 83 -42.44 4.97 -47.67
CA ASN A 83 -43.16 4.91 -48.95
C ASN A 83 -42.33 4.28 -50.08
N GLY A 84 -41.36 3.41 -49.76
CA GLY A 84 -40.49 2.78 -50.75
C GLY A 84 -41.26 1.92 -51.76
N ALA A 85 -40.74 1.81 -52.99
CA ALA A 85 -41.38 1.12 -54.12
C ALA A 85 -41.50 -0.41 -53.95
N GLY A 86 -40.72 -1.01 -53.02
CA GLY A 86 -40.74 -2.45 -52.71
C GLY A 86 -39.79 -2.81 -51.55
N PRO A 87 -39.85 -4.04 -51.02
CA PRO A 87 -38.91 -4.49 -50.00
C PRO A 87 -37.49 -4.66 -50.57
N LEU A 88 -36.48 -4.50 -49.73
CA LEU A 88 -35.08 -4.80 -50.04
C LEU A 88 -34.93 -6.27 -50.46
N GLY A 89 -33.99 -6.53 -51.37
CA GLY A 89 -33.76 -7.85 -51.95
C GLY A 89 -33.39 -8.91 -50.90
N GLY A 90 -34.05 -10.06 -50.93
CA GLY A 90 -33.85 -11.14 -49.95
C GLY A 90 -32.44 -11.75 -49.98
N GLU A 91 -31.75 -11.71 -51.12
CA GLU A 91 -30.38 -12.22 -51.29
C GLU A 91 -29.31 -11.26 -50.75
N THR A 92 -29.66 -9.99 -50.51
CA THR A 92 -28.72 -9.00 -49.98
C THR A 92 -28.19 -9.46 -48.61
N PRO A 93 -26.86 -9.42 -48.38
CA PRO A 93 -26.29 -9.73 -47.07
C PRO A 93 -26.87 -8.83 -45.98
N ASN A 94 -27.06 -9.40 -44.78
CA ASN A 94 -27.59 -8.67 -43.62
C ASN A 94 -26.83 -7.34 -43.35
N VAL A 95 -25.50 -7.34 -43.44
CA VAL A 95 -24.68 -6.13 -43.21
C VAL A 95 -25.03 -4.97 -44.15
N ASP A 96 -25.43 -5.29 -45.39
CA ASP A 96 -25.73 -4.30 -46.42
C ASP A 96 -27.23 -3.96 -46.44
N ALA A 97 -28.10 -4.90 -46.07
CA ALA A 97 -29.55 -4.71 -46.07
C ALA A 97 -30.05 -3.84 -44.90
N TRP A 98 -29.51 -4.05 -43.69
CA TRP A 98 -29.97 -3.33 -42.50
C TRP A 98 -29.42 -1.89 -42.39
N GLN A 99 -28.43 -1.52 -43.21
CA GLN A 99 -27.89 -0.15 -43.29
C GLN A 99 -28.88 0.86 -43.91
N PRO A 100 -29.39 0.64 -45.15
CA PRO A 100 -30.41 1.49 -45.74
C PRO A 100 -31.81 1.19 -45.18
N GLY A 101 -32.04 0.01 -44.60
CA GLY A 101 -33.33 -0.38 -44.03
C GLY A 101 -33.83 0.61 -42.97
N ARG A 102 -34.98 1.23 -43.23
CA ARG A 102 -35.65 2.17 -42.32
C ARG A 102 -36.90 1.62 -41.68
N ILE A 103 -37.64 0.74 -42.37
CA ILE A 103 -38.90 0.19 -41.89
C ILE A 103 -38.92 -1.33 -42.05
N LEU A 104 -39.22 -2.06 -40.97
CA LEU A 104 -39.49 -3.49 -40.99
C LEU A 104 -40.99 -3.70 -40.84
N ARG A 105 -41.63 -4.35 -41.82
CA ARG A 105 -43.05 -4.73 -41.74
C ARG A 105 -43.17 -6.19 -41.33
N VAL A 106 -44.07 -6.48 -40.40
CA VAL A 106 -44.41 -7.85 -39.94
C VAL A 106 -45.94 -7.97 -39.87
N GLY A 107 -46.55 -8.42 -40.96
CA GLY A 107 -48.00 -8.34 -41.15
C GLY A 107 -48.46 -6.87 -41.16
N GLU A 108 -49.44 -6.54 -40.33
CA GLU A 108 -49.97 -5.16 -40.18
C GLU A 108 -49.09 -4.27 -39.28
N LEU A 109 -48.03 -4.81 -38.67
CA LEU A 109 -47.17 -4.06 -37.75
C LEU A 109 -45.99 -3.44 -38.51
N GLU A 110 -45.80 -2.13 -38.38
CA GLU A 110 -44.63 -1.40 -38.87
C GLU A 110 -43.67 -1.07 -37.73
N TYR A 111 -42.41 -1.48 -37.87
CA TYR A 111 -41.32 -1.17 -36.95
C TYR A 111 -40.37 -0.18 -37.60
N THR A 112 -40.09 0.94 -36.94
CA THR A 112 -38.97 1.81 -37.31
C THR A 112 -37.66 1.12 -36.96
N VAL A 113 -36.78 0.95 -37.94
CA VAL A 113 -35.46 0.36 -37.76
C VAL A 113 -34.52 1.42 -37.20
N VAL A 114 -33.96 1.13 -36.03
CA VAL A 114 -32.99 1.98 -35.36
C VAL A 114 -31.64 1.28 -35.39
N LEU A 115 -30.77 1.70 -36.29
CA LEU A 115 -29.44 1.13 -36.47
C LEU A 115 -28.44 1.79 -35.51
N ASN A 116 -27.70 0.97 -34.78
CA ASN A 116 -26.59 1.39 -33.91
C ASN A 116 -26.94 2.60 -33.01
N PRO A 117 -28.09 2.57 -32.29
CA PRO A 117 -28.40 3.65 -31.36
C PRO A 117 -27.40 3.67 -30.20
N PRO A 118 -27.16 4.85 -29.60
CA PRO A 118 -26.48 4.96 -28.31
C PRO A 118 -27.11 3.98 -27.32
N THR A 119 -26.31 3.10 -26.73
CA THR A 119 -26.83 1.99 -25.92
C THR A 119 -25.95 1.80 -24.69
N VAL A 120 -26.57 1.68 -23.52
CA VAL A 120 -25.90 1.15 -22.33
C VAL A 120 -25.93 -0.37 -22.43
N LYS A 121 -24.79 -1.00 -22.68
CA LYS A 121 -24.67 -2.46 -22.69
C LYS A 121 -24.64 -3.01 -21.27
N GLN A 122 -23.92 -2.35 -20.38
CA GLN A 122 -23.80 -2.74 -18.98
C GLN A 122 -23.55 -1.51 -18.11
N ILE A 123 -24.13 -1.50 -16.92
CA ILE A 123 -23.83 -0.52 -15.87
C ILE A 123 -23.68 -1.26 -14.55
N GLU A 124 -22.58 -0.99 -13.85
CA GLU A 124 -22.25 -1.57 -12.56
C GLU A 124 -21.67 -0.50 -11.66
N VAL A 125 -21.97 -0.56 -10.37
CA VAL A 125 -21.30 0.25 -9.35
C VAL A 125 -20.72 -0.73 -8.34
N TYR A 126 -19.43 -0.57 -8.06
CA TYR A 126 -18.68 -1.46 -7.20
C TYR A 126 -18.48 -0.82 -5.83
N GLY A 127 -18.51 -1.62 -4.78
CA GLY A 127 -18.41 -1.15 -3.38
C GLY A 127 -19.75 -0.76 -2.76
N GLN A 128 -19.79 -0.72 -1.44
CA GLN A 128 -20.95 -0.24 -0.68
C GLN A 128 -21.05 1.30 -0.73
N ALA A 129 -22.27 1.80 -0.65
CA ALA A 129 -22.54 3.23 -0.50
C ALA A 129 -22.23 3.66 0.94
N ILE A 130 -21.06 4.28 1.14
CA ILE A 130 -20.60 4.76 2.43
C ILE A 130 -20.40 6.28 2.35
N VAL A 131 -20.82 7.00 3.38
CA VAL A 131 -20.68 8.46 3.46
C VAL A 131 -19.24 8.90 3.21
N GLY A 132 -19.06 9.88 2.32
CA GLY A 132 -17.76 10.46 1.99
C GLY A 132 -16.90 9.63 1.05
N ILE A 133 -17.42 8.55 0.46
CA ILE A 133 -16.71 7.72 -0.51
C ILE A 133 -17.44 7.78 -1.87
N PRO A 134 -16.77 8.15 -2.97
CA PRO A 134 -17.42 8.31 -4.26
C PRO A 134 -17.90 6.97 -4.83
N LEU A 135 -19.18 6.94 -5.20
CA LEU A 135 -19.76 5.90 -6.04
C LEU A 135 -19.52 6.28 -7.50
N LEU A 136 -18.76 5.43 -8.20
CA LEU A 136 -18.45 5.62 -9.61
C LEU A 136 -19.05 4.48 -10.45
N PRO A 137 -20.11 4.75 -11.23
CA PRO A 137 -20.67 3.77 -12.15
C PRO A 137 -19.69 3.43 -13.27
N ASN A 138 -19.35 2.17 -13.41
CA ASN A 138 -18.69 1.60 -14.57
C ASN A 138 -19.74 1.27 -15.63
N VAL A 139 -19.61 1.90 -16.78
CA VAL A 139 -20.57 1.78 -17.87
C VAL A 139 -19.88 1.30 -19.14
N GLU A 140 -20.42 0.26 -19.76
CA GLU A 140 -20.06 -0.16 -21.10
C GLU A 140 -21.08 0.44 -22.07
N LEU A 141 -20.61 1.35 -22.91
CA LEU A 141 -21.41 2.07 -23.89
C LEU A 141 -21.15 1.52 -25.30
N LEU A 142 -22.22 1.37 -26.09
CA LEU A 142 -22.13 1.11 -27.52
C LEU A 142 -22.68 2.31 -28.28
N PHE A 143 -21.95 2.74 -29.32
CA PHE A 143 -22.37 3.84 -30.20
C PHE A 143 -22.77 5.12 -29.45
N ALA A 144 -22.14 5.40 -28.31
CA ALA A 144 -22.40 6.58 -27.50
C ALA A 144 -21.08 7.23 -27.07
N ASP A 145 -21.08 8.54 -26.92
CA ASP A 145 -19.95 9.31 -26.44
C ASP A 145 -19.99 9.38 -24.92
N GLN A 146 -18.91 8.94 -24.29
CA GLN A 146 -18.81 8.90 -22.84
C GLN A 146 -18.90 10.30 -22.21
N ALA A 147 -18.34 11.33 -22.86
CA ALA A 147 -18.36 12.71 -22.38
C ALA A 147 -19.75 13.36 -22.47
N SER A 148 -20.58 12.93 -23.42
CA SER A 148 -21.93 13.49 -23.65
C SER A 148 -23.02 12.70 -22.91
N THR A 149 -22.71 11.50 -22.45
CA THR A 149 -23.63 10.64 -21.69
C THR A 149 -24.09 11.34 -20.43
N GLN A 150 -25.41 11.38 -20.23
CA GLN A 150 -26.04 12.12 -19.14
C GLN A 150 -26.29 11.22 -17.93
N TRP A 151 -26.14 11.82 -16.75
CA TRP A 151 -26.29 11.13 -15.47
C TRP A 151 -27.34 11.84 -14.62
N ALA A 152 -28.07 11.06 -13.83
CA ALA A 152 -28.92 11.59 -12.77
C ALA A 152 -28.93 10.61 -11.59
N TRP A 153 -29.08 11.16 -10.39
CA TRP A 153 -29.19 10.39 -9.16
C TRP A 153 -30.53 10.63 -8.48
N LEU A 154 -31.16 9.55 -8.03
CA LEU A 154 -32.36 9.59 -7.20
C LEU A 154 -32.06 8.94 -5.83
N ARG A 155 -32.86 9.28 -4.82
CA ARG A 155 -32.82 8.64 -3.51
C ARG A 155 -34.23 8.27 -3.02
N LYS A 156 -34.32 7.24 -2.18
CA LYS A 156 -35.57 6.78 -1.56
C LYS A 156 -35.32 6.27 -0.14
N PRO A 157 -36.12 6.63 0.87
CA PRO A 157 -35.96 6.08 2.22
C PRO A 157 -36.11 4.55 2.21
N LYS A 158 -35.24 3.83 2.93
CA LYS A 158 -35.42 2.38 3.14
C LYS A 158 -36.67 2.15 4.00
N ALA A 159 -37.59 1.31 3.53
CA ALA A 159 -38.76 0.91 4.32
C ALA A 159 -38.30 0.13 5.58
N PRO A 160 -38.90 0.35 6.77
CA PRO A 160 -38.55 -0.42 7.96
C PRO A 160 -38.93 -1.90 7.76
N SER A 161 -37.92 -2.78 7.67
CA SER A 161 -38.12 -4.22 7.59
C SER A 161 -38.10 -4.84 8.99
N PHE A 162 -39.21 -5.46 9.40
CA PHE A 162 -39.20 -6.46 10.48
C PHE A 162 -38.33 -7.66 10.06
N HIS A 163 -37.58 -8.22 11.02
CA HIS A 163 -36.51 -9.22 10.89
C HIS A 163 -36.61 -10.24 9.74
N ALA A 164 -35.51 -10.39 8.99
CA ALA A 164 -34.99 -11.70 8.53
C ALA A 164 -33.48 -11.60 8.27
N ALA A 165 -32.74 -12.60 8.75
CA ALA A 165 -31.30 -12.77 8.57
C ALA A 165 -30.96 -13.47 7.24
N SER A 166 -29.70 -13.27 6.77
CA SER A 166 -29.03 -13.85 5.59
C SER A 166 -29.46 -13.27 4.22
N SER A 167 -28.62 -13.03 3.21
CA SER A 167 -27.30 -13.55 2.84
C SER A 167 -26.59 -12.64 1.80
N GLY A 168 -25.26 -12.54 1.89
CA GLY A 168 -24.28 -12.24 0.81
C GLY A 168 -24.66 -11.25 -0.31
N GLY A 169 -24.20 -10.01 -0.20
CA GLY A 169 -24.26 -9.02 -1.27
C GLY A 169 -23.34 -9.39 -2.43
N HIS A 170 -23.91 -9.95 -3.49
CA HIS A 170 -23.30 -9.94 -4.81
C HIS A 170 -23.55 -8.57 -5.45
N SER A 171 -22.57 -8.03 -6.20
CA SER A 171 -22.81 -6.89 -7.09
C SER A 171 -24.05 -7.16 -7.98
N PRO A 172 -25.11 -6.35 -7.89
CA PRO A 172 -26.30 -6.56 -8.69
C PRO A 172 -26.00 -6.18 -10.16
N ARG A 173 -26.15 -7.13 -11.07
CA ARG A 173 -26.14 -6.89 -12.52
C ARG A 173 -27.52 -6.41 -12.96
N GLY A 174 -27.60 -5.21 -13.50
CA GLY A 174 -28.84 -4.70 -14.11
C GLY A 174 -29.10 -5.32 -15.48
N HIS A 175 -30.37 -5.66 -15.77
CA HIS A 175 -30.85 -5.96 -17.13
C HIS A 175 -31.38 -4.68 -17.80
N PRO A 176 -31.31 -4.58 -19.14
CA PRO A 176 -31.85 -3.43 -19.87
C PRO A 176 -33.35 -3.28 -19.60
N ALA A 177 -33.76 -2.10 -19.13
CA ALA A 177 -35.16 -1.77 -18.94
C ALA A 177 -35.87 -1.58 -20.30
N SER A 178 -37.15 -1.94 -20.34
CA SER A 178 -38.02 -1.73 -21.50
C SER A 178 -38.12 -0.24 -21.85
N PRO A 179 -38.25 0.13 -23.15
CA PRO A 179 -38.19 1.51 -23.59
C PRO A 179 -39.41 2.28 -23.07
N ARG A 180 -39.22 3.12 -22.06
CA ARG A 180 -40.12 4.24 -21.80
C ARG A 180 -39.40 5.49 -22.27
N GLY A 181 -40.03 6.19 -23.21
CA GLY A 181 -39.48 7.38 -23.86
C GLY A 181 -39.10 8.46 -22.84
N ALA A 182 -38.26 9.40 -23.31
CA ALA A 182 -37.70 10.53 -22.57
C ALA A 182 -38.73 11.59 -22.10
N LYS A 183 -39.89 11.16 -21.58
CA LYS A 183 -40.89 12.04 -20.98
C LYS A 183 -41.01 11.72 -19.49
N ALA A 184 -40.45 12.66 -18.73
CA ALA A 184 -40.53 12.85 -17.28
C ALA A 184 -39.91 11.74 -16.43
N ILE A 185 -38.84 12.14 -15.72
CA ILE A 185 -38.37 11.54 -14.47
C ILE A 185 -39.48 11.78 -13.43
N HIS A 186 -40.65 11.16 -13.61
CA HIS A 186 -41.68 11.15 -12.60
C HIS A 186 -41.26 10.15 -11.54
N ALA A 187 -41.28 10.61 -10.28
CA ALA A 187 -41.13 9.82 -9.08
C ALA A 187 -41.88 8.48 -9.17
N GLU A 188 -41.19 7.42 -9.60
CA GLU A 188 -41.64 6.05 -9.34
C GLU A 188 -41.80 5.93 -7.82
N HIS A 189 -42.90 5.32 -7.35
CA HIS A 189 -43.36 5.35 -5.95
C HIS A 189 -42.23 5.40 -4.89
N GLY A 190 -41.95 6.61 -4.41
CA GLY A 190 -41.00 6.92 -3.33
C GLY A 190 -39.59 7.39 -3.74
N TRP A 191 -39.22 7.40 -5.03
CA TRP A 191 -37.94 7.94 -5.51
C TRP A 191 -38.00 9.45 -5.72
N GLN A 192 -37.03 10.17 -5.17
CA GLN A 192 -36.90 11.62 -5.27
C GLN A 192 -35.59 12.01 -5.96
N PRO A 193 -35.55 13.05 -6.82
CA PRO A 193 -34.30 13.57 -7.35
C PRO A 193 -33.36 14.01 -6.24
N SER A 194 -32.08 13.61 -6.30
CA SER A 194 -31.06 14.17 -5.41
C SER A 194 -30.55 15.52 -5.91
N GLY A 195 -30.81 15.87 -7.18
CA GLY A 195 -30.28 17.07 -7.83
C GLY A 195 -28.87 16.89 -8.41
N HIS A 196 -28.24 15.73 -8.23
CA HIS A 196 -26.92 15.43 -8.78
C HIS A 196 -27.00 14.90 -10.22
N SER A 197 -26.25 15.52 -11.11
CA SER A 197 -26.18 15.19 -12.55
C SER A 197 -24.80 14.72 -13.02
N GLU A 198 -23.85 14.56 -12.10
CA GLU A 198 -22.53 14.01 -12.41
C GLU A 198 -22.54 12.48 -12.42
N ARG A 199 -21.57 11.90 -13.12
CA ARG A 199 -21.37 10.44 -13.13
C ARG A 199 -21.09 9.90 -11.74
N ALA A 200 -20.19 10.55 -11.00
CA ALA A 200 -19.87 10.17 -9.65
C ALA A 200 -20.88 10.77 -8.67
N TYR A 201 -21.12 10.07 -7.57
CA TYR A 201 -21.92 10.57 -6.47
C TYR A 201 -21.26 10.19 -5.15
N THR A 202 -20.98 11.17 -4.31
CA THR A 202 -20.40 10.96 -2.97
C THR A 202 -21.51 11.11 -1.94
N PRO A 203 -21.97 10.02 -1.30
CA PRO A 203 -23.05 10.09 -0.32
C PRO A 203 -22.66 10.97 0.87
N THR A 204 -23.65 11.70 1.38
CA THR A 204 -23.52 12.56 2.57
C THR A 204 -24.21 11.95 3.78
N SER A 205 -24.04 12.54 4.96
CA SER A 205 -24.76 12.13 6.17
C SER A 205 -26.28 12.20 6.02
N GLU A 206 -26.81 13.06 5.16
CA GLU A 206 -28.25 13.16 4.86
C GLU A 206 -28.79 11.96 4.08
N ASP A 207 -27.91 11.24 3.39
CA ASP A 207 -28.31 10.10 2.57
C ASP A 207 -28.34 8.80 3.37
N VAL A 208 -27.85 8.79 4.62
CA VAL A 208 -27.80 7.59 5.47
C VAL A 208 -29.19 6.96 5.60
N GLY A 209 -29.28 5.66 5.31
CA GLY A 209 -30.55 4.91 5.32
C GLY A 209 -31.39 5.05 4.05
N TYR A 210 -31.01 5.91 3.09
CA TYR A 210 -31.63 5.97 1.77
C TYR A 210 -31.03 4.91 0.83
N MET A 211 -31.87 4.35 -0.02
CA MET A 211 -31.45 3.71 -1.25
C MET A 211 -31.11 4.80 -2.28
N LEU A 212 -30.09 4.56 -3.11
CA LEU A 212 -29.72 5.43 -4.22
C LEU A 212 -30.05 4.74 -5.55
N ARG A 213 -30.32 5.53 -6.59
CA ARG A 213 -30.46 5.04 -7.97
C ARG A 213 -29.64 5.93 -8.87
N VAL A 214 -28.70 5.34 -9.60
CA VAL A 214 -28.05 6.00 -10.72
C VAL A 214 -28.86 5.77 -11.99
N ILE A 215 -28.97 6.80 -12.80
CA ILE A 215 -29.63 6.81 -14.10
C ILE A 215 -28.59 7.25 -15.12
N CYS A 216 -28.40 6.44 -16.17
CA CYS A 216 -27.46 6.69 -17.26
C CYS A 216 -28.23 6.77 -18.58
N THR A 217 -28.19 7.92 -19.24
CA THR A 217 -28.77 8.13 -20.57
C THR A 217 -27.64 8.28 -21.59
N PRO A 218 -27.37 7.26 -22.42
CA PRO A 218 -26.28 7.30 -23.38
C PRO A 218 -26.60 8.30 -24.50
N VAL A 219 -25.60 9.09 -24.89
CA VAL A 219 -25.75 10.13 -25.92
C VAL A 219 -24.66 9.97 -26.97
N ALA A 220 -25.01 10.03 -28.25
CA ALA A 220 -24.03 10.21 -29.33
C ALA A 220 -24.16 11.60 -29.95
N VAL A 221 -23.03 12.21 -30.20
CA VAL A 221 -22.88 13.43 -30.99
C VAL A 221 -22.62 12.99 -32.43
N ARG A 222 -23.56 13.30 -33.31
CA ARG A 222 -23.47 12.95 -34.73
C ARG A 222 -22.96 14.17 -35.52
N PRO A 223 -22.13 13.97 -36.57
CA PRO A 223 -21.72 15.05 -37.45
C PRO A 223 -22.92 15.76 -38.09
N THR A 224 -22.79 17.07 -38.35
CA THR A 224 -23.80 17.86 -39.06
C THR A 224 -24.09 17.26 -40.44
N GLY A 225 -25.34 16.90 -40.72
CA GLY A 225 -25.77 16.22 -41.95
C GLY A 225 -26.02 14.71 -41.80
N TYR A 226 -25.81 14.13 -40.62
CA TYR A 226 -26.25 12.77 -40.32
C TYR A 226 -27.79 12.71 -40.25
N SER A 227 -28.41 11.98 -41.19
CA SER A 227 -29.84 11.70 -41.12
C SER A 227 -30.08 10.47 -40.25
N GLY A 228 -30.47 10.70 -38.98
CA GLY A 228 -30.94 9.63 -38.11
C GLY A 228 -32.13 8.90 -38.73
N ALA A 229 -32.48 7.72 -38.20
CA ALA A 229 -33.57 6.88 -38.72
C ALA A 229 -34.94 7.59 -38.83
N ASN A 230 -35.12 8.73 -38.16
CA ASN A 230 -36.34 9.54 -38.15
C ASN A 230 -36.28 10.83 -39.00
N GLY A 231 -35.17 11.10 -39.71
CA GLY A 231 -34.98 12.38 -40.40
C GLY A 231 -34.73 13.57 -39.46
N ASP A 232 -34.40 13.28 -38.20
CA ASP A 232 -34.07 14.28 -37.19
C ASP A 232 -32.70 14.90 -37.49
N THR A 233 -32.64 16.22 -37.60
CA THR A 233 -31.42 17.01 -37.86
C THR A 233 -30.67 17.37 -36.57
N SER A 234 -31.13 16.87 -35.41
CA SER A 234 -30.41 17.02 -34.15
C SER A 234 -29.00 16.46 -34.27
N THR A 235 -28.01 17.24 -33.84
CA THR A 235 -26.62 16.82 -33.71
C THR A 235 -26.40 15.86 -32.55
N THR A 236 -27.42 15.62 -31.72
CA THR A 236 -27.37 14.73 -30.55
C THR A 236 -28.48 13.68 -30.62
N GLU A 237 -28.08 12.42 -30.48
CA GLU A 237 -28.95 11.26 -30.44
C GLU A 237 -28.95 10.69 -29.03
N HIS A 238 -30.13 10.52 -28.42
CA HIS A 238 -30.28 9.93 -27.10
C HIS A 238 -30.73 8.48 -27.22
N GLY A 239 -30.04 7.60 -26.50
CA GLY A 239 -30.42 6.20 -26.37
C GLY A 239 -31.40 5.93 -25.23
N ALA A 240 -31.74 4.65 -25.06
CA ALA A 240 -32.55 4.22 -23.94
C ALA A 240 -31.77 4.35 -22.62
N THR A 241 -32.42 4.91 -21.61
CA THR A 241 -31.85 5.10 -20.28
C THR A 241 -31.74 3.76 -19.54
N ALA A 242 -30.61 3.54 -18.87
CA ALA A 242 -30.41 2.45 -17.91
C ALA A 242 -30.40 3.00 -16.49
N SER A 243 -30.78 2.19 -15.50
CA SER A 243 -30.69 2.57 -14.09
C SER A 243 -30.25 1.42 -13.20
N LEU A 244 -29.62 1.73 -12.07
CA LEU A 244 -29.11 0.77 -11.09
C LEU A 244 -29.35 1.29 -9.67
N ASP A 245 -29.94 0.45 -8.83
CA ASP A 245 -30.23 0.74 -7.42
C ASP A 245 -29.08 0.27 -6.51
N LEU A 246 -28.76 1.08 -5.51
CA LEU A 246 -27.66 0.88 -4.55
C LEU A 246 -28.12 1.14 -3.12
N GLY A 247 -27.39 0.58 -2.16
CA GLY A 247 -27.55 0.88 -0.75
C GLY A 247 -28.39 -0.13 0.05
N PRO A 248 -28.86 0.26 1.25
CA PRO A 248 -28.91 1.64 1.76
C PRO A 248 -27.53 2.26 1.98
N VAL A 249 -27.45 3.59 1.93
CA VAL A 249 -26.23 4.32 2.33
C VAL A 249 -25.96 4.05 3.80
N MET A 250 -24.74 3.63 4.06
CA MET A 250 -24.22 3.37 5.39
C MET A 250 -23.49 4.60 5.91
N PRO A 251 -23.55 4.89 7.23
CA PRO A 251 -22.60 5.83 7.81
C PRO A 251 -21.17 5.33 7.57
N GLY A 252 -20.22 6.25 7.49
CA GLY A 252 -18.80 5.88 7.58
C GLY A 252 -18.47 5.28 8.95
N PRO A 253 -17.31 4.61 9.10
CA PRO A 253 -16.87 4.17 10.41
C PRO A 253 -16.79 5.37 11.37
N PRO A 254 -17.15 5.21 12.65
CA PRO A 254 -17.23 6.33 13.62
C PRO A 254 -15.90 7.08 13.76
N VAL A 255 -14.79 6.35 13.61
CA VAL A 255 -13.42 6.85 13.56
C VAL A 255 -12.78 6.28 12.30
N ARG A 256 -12.14 7.12 11.49
CA ARG A 256 -11.45 6.69 10.26
C ARG A 256 -10.00 6.35 10.59
N ALA A 257 -9.51 5.24 10.04
CA ALA A 257 -8.15 4.71 10.24
C ALA A 257 -6.97 5.64 9.89
N ALA A 258 -7.23 6.76 9.22
CA ALA A 258 -6.19 7.72 8.83
C ALA A 258 -6.63 9.16 9.08
N ALA A 259 -7.59 9.39 9.99
CA ALA A 259 -8.17 10.73 10.20
C ALA A 259 -7.11 11.77 10.56
N ASP A 260 -6.25 11.45 11.51
CA ASP A 260 -5.21 12.37 12.01
C ASP A 260 -4.14 12.61 10.94
N ARG A 261 -3.77 11.55 10.22
CA ARG A 261 -2.83 11.65 9.08
C ARG A 261 -3.44 12.49 7.95
N HIS A 262 -4.72 12.33 7.65
CA HIS A 262 -5.44 13.14 6.67
C HIS A 262 -5.49 14.61 7.07
N ALA A 263 -5.63 14.93 8.36
CA ALA A 263 -5.55 16.30 8.85
C ALA A 263 -4.21 16.98 8.51
N LEU A 264 -3.13 16.21 8.33
CA LEU A 264 -1.81 16.69 7.91
C LEU A 264 -1.60 16.75 6.39
N THR A 265 -2.57 16.25 5.61
CA THR A 265 -2.48 16.09 4.16
C THR A 265 -3.63 16.73 3.39
N GLN A 266 -4.28 17.74 3.96
CA GLN A 266 -5.46 18.43 3.38
C GLN A 266 -5.27 18.94 1.95
N GLN A 267 -4.03 19.12 1.52
CA GLN A 267 -3.69 19.51 0.16
C GLN A 267 -2.51 18.70 -0.39
N PRO A 268 -2.39 18.62 -1.72
CA PRO A 268 -1.18 18.16 -2.39
C PRO A 268 0.06 18.90 -1.93
N LEU A 269 1.20 18.21 -1.88
CA LEU A 269 2.48 18.84 -1.58
C LEU A 269 3.02 19.55 -2.83
N ALA A 270 3.31 20.85 -2.71
CA ALA A 270 3.88 21.63 -3.81
C ALA A 270 5.37 21.29 -4.03
N PRO A 271 5.88 21.34 -5.26
CA PRO A 271 7.32 21.24 -5.55
C PRO A 271 8.14 22.23 -4.69
N PRO A 272 9.34 21.86 -4.19
CA PRO A 272 10.09 20.61 -4.45
C PRO A 272 9.59 19.39 -3.66
N GLY A 273 8.53 19.53 -2.87
CA GLY A 273 7.98 18.44 -2.07
C GLY A 273 7.12 17.49 -2.90
N LEU A 274 7.20 16.20 -2.61
CA LEU A 274 6.50 15.09 -3.24
C LEU A 274 5.94 14.17 -2.17
N ARG A 275 4.67 13.76 -2.27
CA ARG A 275 4.11 12.77 -1.35
C ARG A 275 4.02 11.38 -1.97
N LEU A 276 4.52 10.38 -1.25
CA LEU A 276 4.51 8.97 -1.61
C LEU A 276 3.71 8.19 -0.57
N VAL A 277 2.85 7.28 -1.02
CA VAL A 277 2.16 6.30 -0.17
C VAL A 277 2.53 4.89 -0.61
N THR A 278 2.84 4.02 0.35
CA THR A 278 2.98 2.56 0.13
C THR A 278 2.01 1.82 1.04
N TYR A 279 1.30 0.82 0.52
CA TYR A 279 0.23 0.15 1.27
C TYR A 279 -0.05 -1.27 0.74
N ASN A 280 0.14 -2.29 1.60
CA ASN A 280 -0.42 -3.62 1.38
C ASN A 280 -1.90 -3.59 1.78
N ILE A 281 -2.79 -3.87 0.82
CA ILE A 281 -4.23 -3.66 0.99
C ILE A 281 -5.03 -4.93 1.30
N LEU A 282 -4.33 -6.03 1.59
CA LEU A 282 -4.87 -7.36 1.85
C LEU A 282 -5.76 -7.89 0.71
N ALA A 283 -5.26 -8.89 -0.03
CA ALA A 283 -5.99 -9.42 -1.18
C ALA A 283 -7.32 -10.08 -0.75
N ASP A 284 -8.38 -9.87 -1.53
CA ASP A 284 -9.71 -10.41 -1.27
C ASP A 284 -9.70 -11.93 -1.23
N GLN A 285 -8.87 -12.58 -2.06
CA GLN A 285 -8.70 -14.03 -2.05
C GLN A 285 -8.12 -14.56 -0.72
N TYR A 286 -7.27 -13.78 -0.04
CA TYR A 286 -6.71 -14.18 1.25
C TYR A 286 -7.72 -13.92 2.37
N ALA A 287 -8.31 -12.72 2.41
CA ALA A 287 -9.36 -12.33 3.35
C ALA A 287 -10.61 -13.25 3.32
N SER A 288 -10.98 -13.77 2.14
CA SER A 288 -12.17 -14.61 1.97
C SER A 288 -11.95 -16.09 2.24
N SER A 289 -10.70 -16.54 2.43
CA SER A 289 -10.40 -17.95 2.65
C SER A 289 -10.98 -18.44 3.99
N ASN A 290 -11.42 -19.71 4.03
CA ASN A 290 -11.96 -20.29 5.27
C ASN A 290 -10.93 -20.24 6.40
N PHE A 291 -9.67 -20.52 6.05
CA PHE A 291 -8.55 -20.45 6.97
C PHE A 291 -8.42 -19.04 7.58
N ALA A 292 -8.35 -18.00 6.74
CA ALA A 292 -8.22 -16.63 7.23
C ALA A 292 -9.40 -16.22 8.13
N ARG A 293 -10.63 -16.55 7.73
CA ARG A 293 -11.82 -16.18 8.50
C ARG A 293 -11.97 -16.89 9.84
N THR A 294 -11.32 -18.04 10.03
CA THR A 294 -11.48 -18.87 11.23
C THR A 294 -10.25 -18.88 12.13
N HIS A 295 -9.08 -18.51 11.61
CA HIS A 295 -7.82 -18.57 12.34
C HIS A 295 -7.07 -17.23 12.34
N LEU A 296 -6.83 -16.60 11.17
CA LEU A 296 -6.11 -15.31 11.09
C LEU A 296 -6.92 -14.14 11.65
N PHE A 297 -8.15 -14.00 11.17
CA PHE A 297 -9.01 -12.84 11.38
C PHE A 297 -10.30 -13.23 12.09
N ALA A 298 -10.25 -14.25 12.96
CA ALA A 298 -11.42 -14.76 13.67
C ALA A 298 -12.10 -13.70 14.56
N TYR A 299 -11.33 -12.69 14.99
CA TYR A 299 -11.80 -11.54 15.76
C TYR A 299 -12.59 -10.54 14.90
N CYS A 300 -12.36 -10.48 13.57
CA CYS A 300 -12.97 -9.47 12.70
C CYS A 300 -14.31 -9.96 12.13
N PRO A 301 -15.43 -9.26 12.40
CA PRO A 301 -16.72 -9.62 11.83
C PRO A 301 -16.70 -9.70 10.30
N SER A 302 -17.24 -10.78 9.74
CA SER A 302 -17.19 -11.04 8.29
C SER A 302 -17.78 -9.92 7.38
N LYS A 303 -18.65 -9.06 7.91
CA LYS A 303 -19.15 -7.88 7.18
C LYS A 303 -18.06 -6.84 6.90
N PHE A 304 -17.07 -6.73 7.77
CA PHE A 304 -15.94 -5.79 7.63
C PHE A 304 -14.79 -6.40 6.83
N MET A 305 -14.70 -7.73 6.80
CA MET A 305 -13.80 -8.46 5.90
C MET A 305 -14.27 -8.48 4.43
N ALA A 306 -15.52 -8.10 4.17
CA ALA A 306 -16.11 -8.14 2.84
C ALA A 306 -15.42 -7.15 1.88
N PRO A 307 -15.06 -7.56 0.65
CA PRO A 307 -14.43 -6.68 -0.33
C PRO A 307 -15.23 -5.39 -0.60
N GLU A 308 -16.56 -5.50 -0.56
CA GLU A 308 -17.46 -4.37 -0.80
C GLU A 308 -17.40 -3.32 0.32
N TYR A 309 -16.87 -3.67 1.49
CA TYR A 309 -16.64 -2.76 2.62
C TYR A 309 -15.19 -2.26 2.65
N ARG A 310 -14.20 -3.15 2.53
CA ARG A 310 -12.77 -2.80 2.64
C ARG A 310 -12.29 -1.88 1.52
N ARG A 311 -12.60 -2.21 0.26
CA ARG A 311 -12.07 -1.45 -0.88
C ARG A 311 -12.50 0.03 -0.86
N PRO A 312 -13.76 0.40 -0.55
CA PRO A 312 -14.14 1.80 -0.32
C PRO A 312 -13.27 2.51 0.71
N LEU A 313 -13.01 1.89 1.86
CA LEU A 313 -12.19 2.49 2.90
C LEU A 313 -10.73 2.64 2.46
N VAL A 314 -10.16 1.68 1.73
CA VAL A 314 -8.83 1.81 1.13
C VAL A 314 -8.79 3.02 0.18
N VAL A 315 -9.77 3.18 -0.71
CA VAL A 315 -9.82 4.34 -1.62
C VAL A 315 -9.96 5.65 -0.84
N GLN A 316 -10.81 5.69 0.20
CA GLN A 316 -10.95 6.85 1.05
C GLN A 316 -9.63 7.22 1.75
N GLU A 317 -8.91 6.22 2.28
CA GLU A 317 -7.60 6.37 2.89
C GLU A 317 -6.58 6.94 1.89
N LEU A 318 -6.49 6.37 0.69
CA LEU A 318 -5.56 6.81 -0.34
C LEU A 318 -5.84 8.24 -0.83
N LEU A 319 -7.11 8.58 -1.07
CA LEU A 319 -7.49 9.90 -1.58
C LEU A 319 -7.25 11.01 -0.56
N GLY A 320 -7.46 10.73 0.74
CA GLY A 320 -7.22 11.71 1.80
C GLY A 320 -5.75 12.09 1.98
N TYR A 321 -4.81 11.28 1.48
CA TYR A 321 -3.39 11.65 1.47
C TYR A 321 -3.04 12.69 0.41
N HIS A 322 -3.84 12.84 -0.64
CA HIS A 322 -3.49 13.69 -1.79
C HIS A 322 -2.08 13.41 -2.35
N ALA A 323 -1.66 12.14 -2.33
CA ALA A 323 -0.32 11.71 -2.72
C ALA A 323 0.00 12.01 -4.20
N ASP A 324 1.27 12.10 -4.54
CA ASP A 324 1.73 12.16 -5.93
C ASP A 324 2.02 10.77 -6.48
N LEU A 325 2.48 9.85 -5.63
CA LEU A 325 2.84 8.47 -5.95
C LEU A 325 2.14 7.52 -4.95
N ILE A 326 1.58 6.43 -5.45
CA ILE A 326 0.92 5.39 -4.64
C ILE A 326 1.41 4.02 -5.10
N CYS A 327 1.97 3.24 -4.19
CA CYS A 327 2.46 1.88 -4.42
C CYS A 327 1.62 0.90 -3.58
N LEU A 328 0.83 0.06 -4.24
CA LEU A 328 -0.01 -0.93 -3.58
C LEU A 328 0.54 -2.35 -3.78
N GLN A 329 0.38 -3.17 -2.75
CA GLN A 329 0.65 -4.61 -2.77
C GLN A 329 -0.64 -5.39 -2.45
N GLU A 330 -0.68 -6.66 -2.84
CA GLU A 330 -1.86 -7.54 -2.66
C GLU A 330 -3.14 -7.02 -3.33
N VAL A 331 -3.00 -6.45 -4.51
CA VAL A 331 -4.15 -5.99 -5.29
C VAL A 331 -4.67 -7.14 -6.15
N ASP A 332 -5.92 -7.57 -5.98
CA ASP A 332 -6.52 -8.53 -6.91
C ASP A 332 -6.65 -7.93 -8.32
N GLN A 333 -6.33 -8.70 -9.36
CA GLN A 333 -6.38 -8.22 -10.75
C GLN A 333 -7.75 -7.64 -11.14
N LYS A 334 -8.83 -8.31 -10.72
CA LYS A 334 -10.20 -7.84 -10.98
C LYS A 334 -10.53 -6.59 -10.17
N ALA A 335 -10.11 -6.53 -8.91
CA ALA A 335 -10.33 -5.35 -8.07
C ALA A 335 -9.58 -4.12 -8.62
N PHE A 336 -8.35 -4.29 -9.12
CA PHE A 336 -7.64 -3.24 -9.83
C PHE A 336 -8.44 -2.72 -11.03
N ALA A 337 -8.80 -3.59 -11.96
CA ALA A 337 -9.44 -3.20 -13.22
C ALA A 337 -10.85 -2.62 -13.03
N GLN A 338 -11.62 -3.16 -12.08
CA GLN A 338 -13.03 -2.81 -11.90
C GLN A 338 -13.26 -1.74 -10.83
N TYR A 339 -12.33 -1.55 -9.89
CA TYR A 339 -12.54 -0.65 -8.77
C TYR A 339 -11.43 0.38 -8.60
N PHE A 340 -10.21 -0.04 -8.26
CA PHE A 340 -9.14 0.90 -7.91
C PHE A 340 -8.74 1.79 -9.09
N GLN A 341 -8.53 1.22 -10.28
CA GLN A 341 -8.14 2.00 -11.46
C GLN A 341 -9.22 3.02 -11.86
N PRO A 342 -10.52 2.67 -12.01
CA PRO A 342 -11.55 3.67 -12.28
C PRO A 342 -11.65 4.77 -11.22
N GLN A 343 -11.62 4.41 -9.93
CA GLN A 343 -11.77 5.36 -8.82
C GLN A 343 -10.60 6.34 -8.75
N LEU A 344 -9.37 5.82 -8.76
CA LEU A 344 -8.16 6.66 -8.71
C LEU A 344 -7.97 7.45 -10.01
N SER A 345 -8.35 6.89 -11.16
CA SER A 345 -8.36 7.63 -12.42
C SER A 345 -9.31 8.82 -12.38
N TYR A 346 -10.53 8.64 -11.87
CA TYR A 346 -11.46 9.74 -11.66
C TYR A 346 -10.88 10.83 -10.75
N ALA A 347 -10.09 10.45 -9.74
CA ALA A 347 -9.39 11.36 -8.84
C ALA A 347 -8.08 11.96 -9.39
N GLY A 348 -7.77 11.79 -10.69
CA GLY A 348 -6.62 12.42 -11.34
C GLY A 348 -5.33 11.58 -11.36
N TYR A 349 -5.39 10.32 -10.96
CA TYR A 349 -4.24 9.40 -11.03
C TYR A 349 -4.23 8.64 -12.36
N GLU A 350 -3.10 8.06 -12.68
CA GLU A 350 -2.93 7.03 -13.70
C GLU A 350 -2.11 5.92 -13.07
N GLY A 351 -2.45 4.67 -13.35
CA GLY A 351 -1.76 3.54 -12.76
C GLY A 351 -1.82 2.31 -13.63
N TYR A 352 -0.98 1.35 -13.26
CA TYR A 352 -0.82 0.07 -13.94
C TYR A 352 -0.62 -1.04 -12.90
N TYR A 353 -0.84 -2.28 -13.34
CA TYR A 353 -0.88 -3.46 -12.50
C TYR A 353 0.01 -4.57 -13.04
N THR A 354 0.69 -5.27 -12.13
CA THR A 354 1.51 -6.44 -12.43
C THR A 354 1.10 -7.58 -11.52
N ASN A 355 0.64 -8.68 -12.13
CA ASN A 355 0.21 -9.87 -11.40
C ASN A 355 1.41 -10.70 -10.95
N LYS A 356 1.33 -11.37 -9.78
CA LYS A 356 2.31 -12.40 -9.43
C LYS A 356 2.26 -13.56 -10.42
N ALA A 357 3.42 -14.20 -10.64
CA ALA A 357 3.53 -15.28 -11.60
C ALA A 357 2.80 -16.55 -11.15
N GLY A 358 2.12 -17.25 -12.07
CA GLY A 358 1.50 -18.55 -11.80
C GLY A 358 -0.03 -18.48 -11.67
N LYS A 359 -0.59 -19.15 -10.65
CA LYS A 359 -2.05 -19.24 -10.40
C LYS A 359 -2.56 -18.16 -9.43
N THR A 360 -1.67 -17.36 -8.85
CA THR A 360 -2.02 -16.29 -7.92
C THR A 360 -2.76 -15.19 -8.66
N MET A 361 -3.85 -14.68 -8.09
CA MET A 361 -4.72 -13.69 -8.74
C MET A 361 -4.56 -12.27 -8.16
N GLU A 362 -3.47 -12.04 -7.41
CA GLU A 362 -3.06 -10.75 -6.86
C GLU A 362 -1.63 -10.36 -7.28
N GLY A 363 -1.30 -9.08 -7.10
CA GLY A 363 0.02 -8.54 -7.36
C GLY A 363 0.16 -7.10 -6.87
N SER A 364 0.93 -6.30 -7.61
CA SER A 364 1.25 -4.92 -7.25
C SER A 364 0.64 -3.93 -8.22
N ALA A 365 0.25 -2.77 -7.71
CA ALA A 365 -0.22 -1.65 -8.53
C ALA A 365 0.55 -0.37 -8.18
N THR A 366 0.90 0.40 -9.20
CA THR A 366 1.55 1.71 -9.01
C THR A 366 0.69 2.77 -9.67
N PHE A 367 0.44 3.86 -8.94
CA PHE A 367 -0.27 5.04 -9.44
C PHE A 367 0.59 6.29 -9.27
N TYR A 368 0.43 7.22 -10.20
CA TYR A 368 1.03 8.54 -10.14
C TYR A 368 0.00 9.61 -10.53
N ARG A 369 0.15 10.82 -9.99
CA ARG A 369 -0.75 11.92 -10.35
C ARG A 369 -0.46 12.43 -11.76
N ARG A 370 -1.48 12.39 -12.63
CA ARG A 370 -1.35 12.72 -14.07
C ARG A 370 -0.90 14.14 -14.32
N GLU A 371 -1.27 15.09 -13.48
CA GLU A 371 -0.92 16.50 -13.65
C GLU A 371 0.56 16.76 -13.37
N ARG A 372 1.20 15.95 -12.52
CA ARG A 372 2.58 16.14 -12.09
C ARG A 372 3.57 15.29 -12.86
N PHE A 373 3.24 14.01 -13.08
CA PHE A 373 4.13 13.05 -13.72
C PHE A 373 3.52 12.43 -14.97
N ARG A 374 4.40 11.95 -15.84
CA ARG A 374 4.07 11.02 -16.92
C ARG A 374 5.00 9.82 -16.85
N LEU A 375 4.46 8.64 -17.11
CA LEU A 375 5.23 7.41 -17.26
C LEU A 375 5.92 7.39 -18.62
N VAL A 376 7.21 7.06 -18.61
CA VAL A 376 8.03 6.99 -19.83
C VAL A 376 8.48 5.56 -20.09
N VAL A 377 8.89 4.85 -19.05
CA VAL A 377 9.31 3.46 -19.14
C VAL A 377 8.71 2.69 -17.98
N GLN A 378 8.17 1.51 -18.26
CA GLN A 378 7.71 0.54 -17.27
C GLN A 378 8.37 -0.79 -17.54
N ARG A 379 8.78 -1.49 -16.48
CA ARG A 379 9.27 -2.86 -16.54
C ARG A 379 8.68 -3.67 -15.38
N ASP A 380 8.03 -4.76 -15.76
CA ASP A 380 7.51 -5.76 -14.84
C ASP A 380 8.59 -6.83 -14.63
N LEU A 381 9.02 -7.01 -13.39
CA LEU A 381 10.09 -7.92 -13.00
C LEU A 381 9.48 -9.19 -12.42
N ASN A 382 9.77 -10.32 -13.04
CA ASN A 382 9.44 -11.65 -12.52
C ASN A 382 10.72 -12.29 -12.03
N LEU A 383 10.94 -12.25 -10.71
CA LEU A 383 12.21 -12.67 -10.11
C LEU A 383 12.47 -14.16 -10.33
N ARG A 384 11.40 -14.97 -10.38
CA ARG A 384 11.49 -16.38 -10.76
C ARG A 384 12.18 -16.56 -12.11
N THR A 385 11.71 -15.82 -13.11
CA THR A 385 12.23 -15.90 -14.47
C THR A 385 13.66 -15.38 -14.53
N ILE A 386 13.96 -14.26 -13.85
CA ILE A 386 15.30 -13.69 -13.78
C ILE A 386 16.31 -14.71 -13.27
N PHE A 387 16.04 -15.35 -12.13
CA PHE A 387 16.95 -16.34 -11.55
C PHE A 387 17.00 -17.64 -12.34
N HIS A 388 15.91 -18.05 -12.98
CA HIS A 388 15.89 -19.21 -13.88
C HIS A 388 16.78 -18.98 -15.11
N ASP A 389 16.64 -17.83 -15.78
CA ASP A 389 17.44 -17.48 -16.95
C ASP A 389 18.92 -17.28 -16.60
N LEU A 390 19.22 -16.74 -15.41
CA LEU A 390 20.57 -16.64 -14.87
C LEU A 390 21.22 -18.02 -14.70
N LEU A 391 20.53 -18.95 -14.03
CA LEU A 391 21.07 -20.27 -13.71
C LEU A 391 21.15 -21.22 -14.91
N GLU A 392 20.34 -21.01 -15.94
CA GLU A 392 20.46 -21.71 -17.23
C GLU A 392 21.51 -21.10 -18.18
N GLY A 393 22.23 -20.05 -17.75
CA GLY A 393 23.24 -19.38 -18.56
C GLY A 393 22.68 -18.51 -19.69
N ARG A 394 21.35 -18.31 -19.74
CA ARG A 394 20.67 -17.48 -20.75
C ARG A 394 20.82 -15.98 -20.46
N ALA A 395 21.27 -15.60 -19.26
CA ALA A 395 21.53 -14.24 -18.84
C ALA A 395 23.01 -13.99 -18.43
N ALA A 396 23.96 -14.65 -19.10
CA ALA A 396 25.39 -14.58 -18.76
C ALA A 396 26.01 -13.16 -18.83
N THR A 397 25.41 -12.25 -19.60
CA THR A 397 25.84 -10.83 -19.71
C THR A 397 25.00 -9.88 -18.85
N SER A 398 24.04 -10.41 -18.07
CA SER A 398 23.23 -9.60 -17.17
C SER A 398 24.05 -9.13 -15.96
N ARG A 399 23.56 -8.06 -15.30
CA ARG A 399 24.16 -7.58 -14.05
C ARG A 399 24.16 -8.65 -12.96
N HIS A 400 23.15 -9.53 -12.97
CA HIS A 400 22.98 -10.65 -12.04
C HIS A 400 24.07 -11.74 -12.11
N ALA A 401 24.92 -11.76 -13.15
CA ALA A 401 25.98 -12.76 -13.30
C ALA A 401 26.92 -12.82 -12.08
N HIS A 402 27.07 -11.71 -11.35
CA HIS A 402 27.88 -11.65 -10.13
C HIS A 402 27.33 -12.50 -8.97
N PHE A 403 26.07 -12.94 -9.02
CA PHE A 403 25.49 -13.86 -8.02
C PHE A 403 25.92 -15.33 -8.23
N LEU A 404 26.36 -15.71 -9.43
CA LEU A 404 26.63 -17.12 -9.77
C LEU A 404 27.62 -17.83 -8.82
N PRO A 405 28.75 -17.21 -8.40
CA PRO A 405 29.66 -17.86 -7.46
C PRO A 405 29.02 -18.19 -6.11
N MET A 406 28.16 -17.30 -5.60
CA MET A 406 27.43 -17.52 -4.34
C MET A 406 26.34 -18.58 -4.50
N LEU A 407 25.60 -18.55 -5.60
CA LEU A 407 24.53 -19.53 -5.84
C LEU A 407 25.09 -20.94 -6.08
N ALA A 408 26.30 -21.06 -6.64
CA ALA A 408 26.98 -22.33 -6.82
C ALA A 408 27.34 -23.02 -5.47
N THR A 409 27.57 -22.25 -4.41
CA THR A 409 27.84 -22.80 -3.07
C THR A 409 26.57 -23.10 -2.27
N SER A 410 25.40 -22.66 -2.75
CA SER A 410 24.11 -22.79 -2.05
C SER A 410 23.00 -23.36 -2.95
N PRO A 411 22.99 -24.68 -3.26
CA PRO A 411 22.00 -25.28 -4.16
C PRO A 411 20.54 -25.12 -3.71
N ALA A 412 20.29 -25.12 -2.40
CA ALA A 412 18.94 -24.93 -1.84
C ALA A 412 18.38 -23.53 -2.13
N LEU A 413 19.21 -22.49 -1.93
CA LEU A 413 18.87 -21.11 -2.29
C LEU A 413 18.65 -20.96 -3.80
N ALA A 414 19.58 -21.48 -4.62
CA ALA A 414 19.46 -21.46 -6.07
C ALA A 414 18.18 -22.15 -6.57
N HIS A 415 17.78 -23.25 -5.91
CA HIS A 415 16.50 -23.91 -6.19
C HIS A 415 15.30 -23.03 -5.80
N ALA A 416 15.31 -22.46 -4.59
CA ALA A 416 14.21 -21.66 -4.08
C ALA A 416 13.94 -20.40 -4.92
N LEU A 417 14.99 -19.69 -5.36
CA LEU A 417 14.88 -18.49 -6.20
C LEU A 417 14.19 -18.74 -7.55
N GLN A 418 14.28 -19.97 -8.08
CA GLN A 418 13.59 -20.40 -9.30
C GLN A 418 12.13 -20.84 -9.05
N LYS A 419 11.66 -20.83 -7.80
CA LYS A 419 10.31 -21.28 -7.41
C LYS A 419 9.48 -20.18 -6.80
N VAL A 420 10.06 -19.27 -6.02
CA VAL A 420 9.34 -18.14 -5.42
C VAL A 420 8.80 -17.23 -6.53
N SER A 421 7.54 -16.77 -6.39
CA SER A 421 6.83 -15.97 -7.41
C SER A 421 6.85 -14.47 -7.13
N THR A 422 7.86 -13.97 -6.41
CA THR A 422 8.01 -12.54 -6.16
C THR A 422 8.05 -11.78 -7.48
N ILE A 423 7.34 -10.67 -7.52
CA ILE A 423 7.34 -9.71 -8.62
C ILE A 423 7.75 -8.33 -8.10
N ALA A 424 8.25 -7.50 -9.00
CA ALA A 424 8.46 -6.09 -8.74
C ALA A 424 8.07 -5.27 -9.97
N GLN A 425 7.72 -4.01 -9.77
CA GLN A 425 7.51 -3.03 -10.81
C GLN A 425 8.66 -2.04 -10.75
N ALA A 426 9.25 -1.67 -11.88
CA ALA A 426 10.21 -0.58 -11.99
C ALA A 426 9.75 0.39 -13.08
N SER A 427 9.58 1.66 -12.73
CA SER A 427 9.02 2.66 -13.65
C SER A 427 9.77 3.98 -13.61
N ILE A 428 10.07 4.52 -14.79
CA ILE A 428 10.62 5.85 -14.94
C ILE A 428 9.49 6.85 -15.18
N LEU A 429 9.31 7.73 -14.19
CA LEU A 429 8.38 8.84 -14.20
C LEU A 429 9.16 10.13 -14.43
N VAL A 430 8.64 11.01 -15.29
CA VAL A 430 9.23 12.34 -15.51
C VAL A 430 8.21 13.43 -15.22
N PRO A 431 8.62 14.60 -14.69
CA PRO A 431 7.73 15.73 -14.48
C PRO A 431 7.11 16.19 -15.82
N ARG A 432 5.82 16.59 -15.79
CA ARG A 432 5.14 17.12 -16.98
C ARG A 432 5.55 18.54 -17.31
N ASP A 433 5.73 19.38 -16.29
CA ASP A 433 6.16 20.76 -16.45
C ASP A 433 7.63 20.90 -16.06
N SER A 434 8.48 21.09 -17.07
CA SER A 434 9.92 21.31 -16.90
C SER A 434 10.27 22.73 -16.46
N THR A 435 9.30 23.65 -16.40
CA THR A 435 9.50 25.04 -15.95
C THR A 435 9.56 25.17 -14.43
N CYS A 436 9.02 24.20 -13.69
CA CYS A 436 9.22 24.05 -12.25
C CYS A 436 10.58 23.36 -12.01
N SER A 437 11.67 24.12 -12.01
CA SER A 437 13.07 23.65 -11.95
C SER A 437 13.44 22.81 -10.70
N ALA A 438 12.49 22.62 -9.78
CA ALA A 438 12.62 21.86 -8.55
C ALA A 438 12.48 20.33 -8.74
N ASP A 439 11.56 19.86 -9.59
CA ASP A 439 11.30 18.42 -9.73
C ASP A 439 12.29 17.73 -10.69
N GLY A 440 12.48 16.42 -10.52
CA GLY A 440 13.36 15.59 -11.35
C GLY A 440 12.71 14.25 -11.74
N PRO A 441 13.33 13.49 -12.67
CA PRO A 441 12.85 12.16 -13.02
C PRO A 441 13.06 11.17 -11.85
N ILE A 442 12.15 10.21 -11.71
CA ILE A 442 12.14 9.19 -10.66
C ILE A 442 12.14 7.81 -11.32
N CYS A 443 12.96 6.88 -10.82
CA CYS A 443 12.79 5.44 -11.03
C CYS A 443 12.09 4.89 -9.79
N LEU A 444 10.79 4.63 -9.89
CA LEU A 444 9.95 4.13 -8.81
C LEU A 444 9.90 2.60 -8.86
N VAL A 445 10.26 1.97 -7.76
CA VAL A 445 10.16 0.53 -7.56
C VAL A 445 9.03 0.21 -6.57
N ASN A 446 8.20 -0.77 -6.90
CA ASN A 446 7.18 -1.34 -6.02
C ASN A 446 7.30 -2.87 -6.01
N THR A 447 7.36 -3.51 -4.84
CA THR A 447 7.44 -4.97 -4.73
C THR A 447 6.67 -5.52 -3.53
N HIS A 448 6.46 -6.84 -3.54
CA HIS A 448 6.01 -7.61 -2.40
C HIS A 448 6.93 -8.84 -2.30
N LEU A 449 7.90 -8.78 -1.38
CA LEU A 449 8.91 -9.82 -1.17
C LEU A 449 8.32 -11.08 -0.52
N PHE A 450 9.13 -12.14 -0.48
CA PHE A 450 8.68 -13.44 -0.02
C PHE A 450 8.39 -13.46 1.50
N PHE A 451 7.18 -13.86 1.87
CA PHE A 451 6.63 -13.76 3.22
C PHE A 451 7.28 -14.69 4.26
N HIS A 452 7.88 -15.82 3.84
CA HIS A 452 8.29 -16.85 4.79
C HIS A 452 9.35 -16.34 5.78
N SER A 453 9.07 -16.41 7.08
CA SER A 453 9.93 -15.89 8.16
C SER A 453 11.38 -16.39 8.06
N LYS A 454 11.56 -17.70 7.84
CA LYS A 454 12.86 -18.37 7.68
C LYS A 454 13.62 -18.11 6.37
N ALA A 455 13.15 -17.18 5.53
CA ALA A 455 13.73 -16.95 4.21
C ALA A 455 14.37 -15.55 3.98
N PRO A 456 15.12 -14.96 4.94
CA PRO A 456 15.69 -13.63 4.76
C PRO A 456 16.72 -13.56 3.62
N HIS A 457 17.59 -14.57 3.48
CA HIS A 457 18.48 -14.73 2.32
C HIS A 457 17.79 -14.66 0.94
N ILE A 458 16.57 -15.19 0.79
CA ILE A 458 15.79 -15.08 -0.46
C ILE A 458 15.37 -13.63 -0.69
N ARG A 459 14.86 -12.96 0.35
CA ARG A 459 14.45 -11.55 0.26
C ARG A 459 15.63 -10.64 -0.07
N THR A 460 16.79 -10.90 0.51
CA THR A 460 18.05 -10.19 0.23
C THR A 460 18.48 -10.36 -1.23
N MET A 461 18.45 -11.59 -1.76
CA MET A 461 18.75 -11.85 -3.17
C MET A 461 17.74 -11.19 -4.13
N HIS A 462 16.44 -11.27 -3.82
CA HIS A 462 15.42 -10.59 -4.62
C HIS A 462 15.61 -9.06 -4.61
N THR A 463 15.91 -8.48 -3.45
CA THR A 463 16.16 -7.04 -3.31
C THR A 463 17.36 -6.62 -4.16
N ALA A 464 18.46 -7.36 -4.08
CA ALA A 464 19.65 -7.10 -4.90
C ALA A 464 19.33 -7.16 -6.42
N ALA A 465 18.62 -8.19 -6.86
CA ALA A 465 18.22 -8.32 -8.26
C ALA A 465 17.29 -7.18 -8.73
N ILE A 466 16.36 -6.72 -7.89
CA ILE A 466 15.48 -5.59 -8.21
C ILE A 466 16.30 -4.30 -8.35
N ILE A 467 17.27 -4.06 -7.47
CA ILE A 467 18.17 -2.90 -7.55
C ILE A 467 18.97 -2.94 -8.86
N ASP A 468 19.55 -4.08 -9.22
CA ASP A 468 20.29 -4.28 -10.47
C ASP A 468 19.44 -3.97 -11.70
N GLU A 469 18.20 -4.47 -11.74
CA GLU A 469 17.25 -4.20 -12.82
C GLU A 469 16.84 -2.74 -12.90
N ALA A 470 16.59 -2.09 -11.75
CA ALA A 470 16.23 -0.68 -11.71
C ALA A 470 17.40 0.22 -12.17
N GLN A 471 18.64 -0.11 -11.78
CA GLN A 471 19.83 0.60 -12.27
C GLN A 471 20.07 0.36 -13.76
N GLN A 472 19.87 -0.88 -14.23
CA GLN A 472 19.96 -1.19 -15.66
C GLN A 472 18.91 -0.42 -16.46
N LEU A 473 17.68 -0.31 -15.96
CA LEU A 473 16.61 0.48 -16.58
C LEU A 473 16.99 1.96 -16.66
N ILE A 474 17.55 2.52 -15.58
CA ILE A 474 18.06 3.90 -15.54
C ILE A 474 19.16 4.11 -16.58
N ASP A 475 20.16 3.24 -16.62
CA ASP A 475 21.30 3.40 -17.52
C ASP A 475 20.87 3.23 -19.00
N GLN A 476 19.93 2.33 -19.28
CA GLN A 476 19.32 2.19 -20.62
C GLN A 476 18.53 3.43 -21.04
N ALA A 477 17.78 4.05 -20.12
CA ALA A 477 17.04 5.28 -20.40
C ALA A 477 17.97 6.47 -20.66
N ILE A 478 19.08 6.59 -19.92
CA ILE A 478 20.10 7.62 -20.13
C ILE A 478 20.83 7.41 -21.46
N GLY A 479 21.13 6.15 -21.81
CA GLY A 479 21.83 5.79 -23.04
C GLY A 479 20.98 5.90 -24.30
N SER A 480 19.65 5.90 -24.19
CA SER A 480 18.72 6.08 -25.31
C SER A 480 18.57 7.57 -25.65
N PRO A 481 18.88 8.03 -26.88
CA PRO A 481 18.73 9.45 -27.25
C PRO A 481 17.32 10.01 -27.05
N GLN A 482 16.31 9.19 -27.36
CA GLN A 482 14.89 9.57 -27.23
C GLN A 482 14.51 9.75 -25.76
N LEU A 483 14.85 8.78 -24.91
CA LEU A 483 14.51 8.80 -23.48
C LEU A 483 15.36 9.83 -22.72
N SER A 484 16.63 10.00 -23.08
CA SER A 484 17.51 10.99 -22.47
C SER A 484 17.01 12.43 -22.65
N GLN A 485 16.41 12.72 -23.82
CA GLN A 485 15.71 13.98 -24.06
C GLN A 485 14.51 14.14 -23.11
N GLU A 486 13.70 13.10 -22.93
CA GLU A 486 12.56 13.10 -22.02
C GLU A 486 12.96 13.27 -20.55
N LEU A 487 14.13 12.77 -20.16
CA LEU A 487 14.71 12.93 -18.83
C LEU A 487 15.28 14.35 -18.59
N GLY A 488 15.39 15.18 -19.63
CA GLY A 488 16.03 16.50 -19.54
C GLY A 488 17.52 16.43 -19.18
N GLY A 489 18.22 15.37 -19.59
CA GLY A 489 19.64 15.14 -19.28
C GLY A 489 19.92 14.76 -17.82
N LEU A 490 18.89 14.41 -17.05
CA LEU A 490 19.00 14.10 -15.64
C LEU A 490 18.96 12.58 -15.37
N ARG A 491 19.80 12.10 -14.45
CA ARG A 491 19.69 10.73 -13.93
C ARG A 491 18.47 10.61 -13.01
N PRO A 492 17.54 9.66 -13.24
CA PRO A 492 16.42 9.41 -12.35
C PRO A 492 16.86 9.09 -10.92
N ALA A 493 16.16 9.64 -9.92
CA ALA A 493 16.34 9.23 -8.52
C ALA A 493 15.63 7.90 -8.28
N LEU A 494 16.31 6.93 -7.66
CA LEU A 494 15.70 5.64 -7.31
C LEU A 494 14.88 5.78 -6.03
N VAL A 495 13.60 5.41 -6.09
CA VAL A 495 12.70 5.33 -4.94
C VAL A 495 12.20 3.89 -4.84
N PHE A 496 12.58 3.19 -3.75
CA PHE A 496 12.25 1.78 -3.56
C PHE A 496 11.14 1.64 -2.50
N CYS A 497 10.00 1.08 -2.90
CA CYS A 497 8.83 0.87 -2.06
C CYS A 497 8.38 -0.58 -2.12
N GLY A 498 7.60 -1.00 -1.13
CA GLY A 498 6.99 -2.31 -1.14
C GLY A 498 6.80 -2.89 0.24
N ASP A 499 6.13 -4.02 0.26
CA ASP A 499 6.12 -4.91 1.41
C ASP A 499 7.38 -5.79 1.33
N LEU A 500 8.30 -5.54 2.27
CA LEU A 500 9.58 -6.24 2.31
C LEU A 500 9.51 -7.57 3.08
N ASN A 501 8.43 -7.88 3.80
CA ASN A 501 8.33 -9.05 4.68
C ASN A 501 9.60 -9.29 5.52
N SER A 502 10.23 -8.21 6.01
CA SER A 502 11.55 -8.21 6.63
C SER A 502 11.46 -7.46 7.95
N ASP A 503 11.14 -8.20 9.00
CA ASP A 503 11.02 -7.72 10.37
C ASP A 503 12.39 -7.37 10.98
N LEU A 504 12.43 -6.35 11.83
CA LEU A 504 13.61 -5.91 12.58
C LEU A 504 13.82 -6.67 13.91
N ASN A 505 12.85 -7.50 14.34
CA ASN A 505 12.85 -8.16 15.65
C ASN A 505 14.05 -9.09 15.90
N ASP A 506 14.66 -9.67 14.85
CA ASP A 506 15.84 -10.53 14.93
C ASP A 506 17.16 -9.82 14.52
N GLY A 507 17.12 -8.50 14.32
CA GLY A 507 18.20 -7.68 13.75
C GLY A 507 17.83 -7.13 12.37
N ILE A 508 18.59 -6.16 11.85
CA ILE A 508 18.31 -5.55 10.55
C ILE A 508 18.48 -6.62 9.45
N PRO A 509 17.43 -7.00 8.70
CA PRO A 509 17.53 -8.00 7.64
C PRO A 509 18.38 -7.51 6.47
N GLY A 510 19.00 -8.44 5.75
CA GLY A 510 19.88 -8.12 4.64
C GLY A 510 19.20 -7.31 3.54
N ALA A 511 17.91 -7.50 3.29
CA ALA A 511 17.13 -6.70 2.34
C ALA A 511 17.10 -5.21 2.73
N VAL A 512 16.85 -4.92 4.00
CA VAL A 512 16.83 -3.54 4.54
C VAL A 512 18.23 -2.96 4.59
N GLU A 513 19.20 -3.74 5.08
CA GLU A 513 20.59 -3.29 5.19
C GLU A 513 21.21 -3.00 3.81
N LEU A 514 20.88 -3.81 2.80
CA LEU A 514 21.30 -3.60 1.42
C LEU A 514 20.75 -2.28 0.86
N LEU A 515 19.46 -1.99 1.08
CA LEU A 515 18.86 -0.71 0.67
C LEU A 515 19.51 0.48 1.38
N ARG A 516 19.91 0.30 2.64
CA ARG A 516 20.52 1.35 3.47
C ARG A 516 21.98 1.64 3.11
N LYS A 517 22.80 0.59 2.96
CA LYS A 517 24.26 0.70 2.77
C LYS A 517 24.69 0.57 1.31
N GLY A 518 23.84 0.02 0.45
CA GLY A 518 24.18 -0.34 -0.93
C GLY A 518 25.12 -1.55 -1.06
N ALA A 519 25.48 -2.19 0.05
CA ALA A 519 26.32 -3.39 0.08
C ALA A 519 26.05 -4.21 1.34
N LEU A 520 26.30 -5.52 1.25
CA LEU A 520 26.17 -6.46 2.35
C LEU A 520 27.45 -7.32 2.43
N PRO A 521 28.00 -7.57 3.63
CA PRO A 521 29.17 -8.43 3.76
C PRO A 521 28.81 -9.90 3.50
N ALA A 522 29.80 -10.70 3.10
CA ALA A 522 29.60 -12.11 2.72
C ALA A 522 29.22 -13.02 3.90
N ASP A 523 29.53 -12.61 5.12
CA ASP A 523 29.25 -13.31 6.38
C ASP A 523 27.98 -12.79 7.08
N PHE A 524 27.15 -12.00 6.39
CA PHE A 524 25.90 -11.48 6.96
C PHE A 524 24.96 -12.58 7.44
N TRP A 525 24.27 -12.35 8.56
CA TRP A 525 23.51 -13.37 9.29
C TRP A 525 22.36 -14.00 8.49
N ASP A 526 21.75 -13.25 7.56
CA ASP A 526 20.71 -13.76 6.65
C ASP A 526 21.12 -15.07 5.98
N TRP A 527 22.39 -15.17 5.56
CA TRP A 527 22.92 -16.30 4.82
C TRP A 527 22.97 -17.56 5.70
N SER A 528 23.46 -17.43 6.93
CA SER A 528 23.57 -18.55 7.87
C SER A 528 22.20 -18.97 8.40
N TYR A 529 21.32 -18.02 8.72
CA TYR A 529 19.96 -18.29 9.16
C TYR A 529 19.14 -18.98 8.05
N GLY A 530 19.23 -18.44 6.84
CA GLY A 530 18.58 -18.98 5.65
C GLY A 530 19.10 -20.33 5.19
N ALA A 531 20.31 -20.75 5.57
CA ALA A 531 20.91 -22.01 5.12
C ALA A 531 20.09 -23.26 5.50
N THR A 532 19.24 -23.16 6.53
CA THR A 532 18.35 -24.25 6.97
C THR A 532 17.00 -24.27 6.24
N PHE A 533 16.70 -23.24 5.44
CA PHE A 533 15.46 -23.16 4.69
C PHE A 533 15.47 -24.14 3.50
N ALA A 534 14.36 -24.88 3.36
CA ALA A 534 14.10 -25.72 2.20
C ALA A 534 12.72 -25.39 1.64
N PHE A 535 12.65 -25.03 0.37
CA PHE A 535 11.38 -24.70 -0.28
C PHE A 535 10.54 -25.98 -0.47
N ASN A 536 9.42 -26.10 0.25
CA ASN A 536 8.49 -27.23 0.15
C ASN A 536 7.02 -26.79 0.14
N ARG A 537 6.41 -26.88 -1.05
CA ARG A 537 5.04 -26.42 -1.33
C ARG A 537 3.95 -26.94 -0.39
N SER A 538 4.14 -28.06 0.32
CA SER A 538 3.12 -28.64 1.21
C SER A 538 3.19 -28.14 2.66
N THR A 539 4.33 -27.60 3.10
CA THR A 539 4.55 -27.06 4.45
C THR A 539 4.66 -25.53 4.47
N ASP A 540 4.81 -24.91 3.30
CA ASP A 540 4.99 -23.46 3.15
C ASP A 540 3.67 -22.67 3.10
N ILE A 541 2.59 -23.25 3.63
CA ILE A 541 1.46 -22.44 4.08
C ILE A 541 1.83 -22.14 5.53
N ASP A 542 2.40 -20.95 5.78
CA ASP A 542 2.42 -20.43 7.15
C ASP A 542 1.10 -19.68 7.35
N PRO A 543 0.11 -20.32 8.00
CA PRO A 543 -1.13 -19.68 8.33
C PRO A 543 -1.02 -18.57 9.39
N ASN A 544 0.13 -18.38 10.03
CA ASN A 544 0.31 -17.50 11.18
C ASN A 544 1.20 -16.30 10.89
N ALA A 545 1.35 -15.89 9.63
CA ALA A 545 1.83 -14.55 9.31
C ALA A 545 0.72 -13.52 9.62
N VAL A 546 0.28 -13.49 10.88
CA VAL A 546 -0.22 -12.28 11.52
C VAL A 546 1.05 -11.58 11.94
N SER A 547 1.35 -10.42 11.38
CA SER A 547 2.29 -9.50 12.01
C SER A 547 1.72 -9.21 13.39
N ASP A 548 2.29 -9.83 14.43
CA ASP A 548 2.00 -9.43 15.80
C ASP A 548 2.26 -7.93 15.89
N GLU A 549 1.23 -7.23 16.34
CA GLU A 549 1.19 -5.78 16.48
C GLU A 549 2.28 -5.34 17.47
N ASP A 550 3.15 -4.44 17.00
CA ASP A 550 3.64 -3.23 17.69
C ASP A 550 4.89 -2.70 16.94
N GLU A 551 4.68 -1.88 15.90
CA GLU A 551 5.76 -1.16 15.22
C GLU A 551 5.88 0.28 15.74
N GLU A 552 6.96 0.57 16.47
CA GLU A 552 7.71 1.81 16.21
C GLU A 552 8.41 1.61 14.85
N MET A 553 7.88 2.23 13.80
CA MET A 553 8.54 2.31 12.50
C MET A 553 9.94 2.90 12.66
N PRO A 554 10.99 2.28 12.09
CA PRO A 554 12.30 2.91 12.02
C PRO A 554 12.20 4.21 11.20
N ASP A 555 12.88 5.25 11.68
CA ASP A 555 13.20 6.40 10.83
C ASP A 555 13.84 5.89 9.53
N ALA A 556 13.29 6.33 8.40
CA ALA A 556 13.96 6.14 7.10
C ALA A 556 15.41 6.64 7.23
N PRO A 557 16.42 5.77 7.08
CA PRO A 557 17.80 6.18 7.23
C PRO A 557 18.13 7.22 6.16
N ALA A 558 18.81 8.29 6.57
CA ALA A 558 19.46 9.18 5.63
C ALA A 558 20.34 8.35 4.67
N PRO A 559 20.29 8.58 3.35
CA PRO A 559 21.22 7.95 2.44
C PRO A 559 22.64 8.39 2.79
N THR A 560 23.39 7.51 3.42
CA THR A 560 24.84 7.62 3.52
C THR A 560 25.42 6.41 2.82
N SER A 561 25.39 6.43 1.49
CA SER A 561 26.42 5.77 0.71
C SER A 561 27.36 6.84 0.19
N SER A 562 28.65 6.55 0.29
CA SER A 562 29.77 7.32 -0.25
C SER A 562 29.76 7.32 -1.78
N ALA A 563 28.66 7.74 -2.39
CA ALA A 563 28.74 8.39 -3.67
C ALA A 563 29.34 9.78 -3.42
N PRO A 564 30.15 10.33 -4.34
CA PRO A 564 30.58 11.72 -4.24
C PRO A 564 29.36 12.59 -3.92
N ALA A 565 29.51 13.61 -3.07
CA ALA A 565 28.43 14.44 -2.52
C ALA A 565 27.47 15.09 -3.57
N SER A 566 27.65 14.79 -4.86
CA SER A 566 26.84 15.13 -6.01
C SER A 566 25.74 14.10 -6.39
N ALA A 567 25.60 12.94 -5.72
CA ALA A 567 24.71 11.86 -6.20
C ALA A 567 23.31 11.77 -5.53
N GLN A 568 23.16 12.17 -4.27
CA GLN A 568 21.85 12.11 -3.61
C GLN A 568 20.99 13.29 -4.08
N ARG A 569 19.80 12.99 -4.64
CA ARG A 569 18.91 14.00 -5.24
C ARG A 569 17.62 14.25 -4.46
N MET A 570 17.29 13.37 -3.51
CA MET A 570 16.07 13.46 -2.70
C MET A 570 16.38 13.12 -1.23
N ARG A 571 15.57 13.67 -0.33
CA ARG A 571 15.54 13.32 1.09
C ARG A 571 14.10 13.06 1.56
N VAL A 572 13.94 12.31 2.63
CA VAL A 572 12.68 12.26 3.38
C VAL A 572 12.58 13.53 4.21
N ALA A 573 11.58 14.36 3.95
CA ALA A 573 11.33 15.58 4.73
C ALA A 573 10.46 15.28 5.95
N ARG A 574 9.49 14.37 5.81
CA ARG A 574 8.60 13.93 6.88
C ARG A 574 8.05 12.54 6.57
N GLN A 575 8.04 11.65 7.56
CA GLN A 575 7.14 10.49 7.57
C GLN A 575 5.88 10.88 8.33
N LEU A 576 4.69 10.59 7.78
CA LEU A 576 3.46 10.77 8.53
C LEU A 576 3.41 9.69 9.61
N GLY A 577 3.17 10.12 10.86
CA GLY A 577 3.12 9.21 12.01
C GLY A 577 2.09 8.09 11.79
N LEU A 578 2.39 6.89 12.29
CA LEU A 578 1.43 5.80 12.30
C LEU A 578 0.37 6.01 13.40
N PRO A 579 -0.80 5.37 13.26
CA PRO A 579 -1.78 5.27 14.34
C PRO A 579 -1.16 4.80 15.65
N ASP A 580 -1.50 5.45 16.75
CA ASP A 580 -1.14 5.00 18.10
C ASP A 580 -2.07 3.87 18.58
N GLU A 581 -1.76 3.26 19.74
CA GLU A 581 -2.58 2.19 20.32
C GLU A 581 -4.05 2.61 20.53
N ALA A 582 -4.31 3.89 20.83
CA ALA A 582 -5.65 4.41 21.05
C ALA A 582 -6.42 4.56 19.72
N GLU A 583 -5.75 4.94 18.64
CA GLU A 583 -6.32 5.02 17.29
C GLU A 583 -6.58 3.61 16.71
N LEU A 584 -5.63 2.68 16.88
CA LEU A 584 -5.76 1.28 16.48
C LEU A 584 -6.95 0.61 17.17
N ALA A 585 -7.04 0.78 18.49
CA ALA A 585 -8.11 0.25 19.33
C ALA A 585 -8.33 -1.28 19.17
N GLY A 586 -7.24 -2.03 18.98
CA GLY A 586 -7.18 -3.49 18.85
C GLY A 586 -6.76 -3.96 17.46
N TRP A 587 -6.92 -5.27 17.25
CA TRP A 587 -6.41 -6.00 16.08
C TRP A 587 -6.95 -5.51 14.73
N ILE A 588 -6.07 -5.40 13.73
CA ILE A 588 -6.40 -5.11 12.33
C ILE A 588 -6.35 -6.37 11.44
N PRO A 589 -7.27 -6.57 10.48
CA PRO A 589 -8.29 -5.63 10.00
C PRO A 589 -9.48 -5.51 10.94
N SER A 590 -10.14 -4.36 10.92
CA SER A 590 -11.26 -4.05 11.81
C SER A 590 -12.38 -3.31 11.08
N GLU A 591 -13.39 -2.83 11.82
CA GLU A 591 -14.39 -1.92 11.27
C GLU A 591 -13.77 -0.65 10.67
N ARG A 592 -12.64 -0.20 11.22
CA ARG A 592 -11.97 1.05 10.87
C ARG A 592 -10.85 0.84 9.86
N PHE A 593 -10.08 -0.24 10.04
CA PHE A 593 -8.88 -0.56 9.25
C PHE A 593 -9.19 -1.65 8.23
N PRO A 594 -9.14 -1.35 6.92
CA PRO A 594 -9.55 -2.28 5.86
C PRO A 594 -8.48 -3.28 5.43
N SER A 595 -7.31 -3.25 6.06
CA SER A 595 -6.17 -4.12 5.80
C SER A 595 -5.58 -4.60 7.13
N ASP A 596 -4.81 -5.67 7.07
CA ASP A 596 -3.93 -6.15 8.15
C ASP A 596 -2.59 -5.42 8.18
N HIS A 597 -2.35 -4.52 7.21
CA HIS A 597 -1.25 -3.56 7.26
C HIS A 597 -1.76 -2.12 7.45
N LEU A 598 -0.87 -1.25 7.90
CA LEU A 598 -1.09 0.19 7.93
C LEU A 598 -0.51 0.82 6.66
N SER A 599 -1.21 1.79 6.08
CA SER A 599 -0.63 2.60 5.01
C SER A 599 0.53 3.45 5.54
N VAL A 600 1.61 3.57 4.78
CA VAL A 600 2.76 4.41 5.15
C VAL A 600 2.89 5.53 4.13
N ALA A 601 3.04 6.76 4.62
CA ALA A 601 3.09 7.96 3.79
C ALA A 601 4.30 8.83 4.13
N PHE A 602 5.03 9.23 3.08
CA PHE A 602 6.22 10.06 3.18
C PHE A 602 6.06 11.33 2.36
N ASP A 603 6.41 12.46 2.96
CA ASP A 603 6.75 13.68 2.22
C ASP A 603 8.26 13.64 1.93
N LEU A 604 8.58 13.54 0.66
CA LEU A 604 9.92 13.59 0.10
C LEU A 604 10.19 15.00 -0.43
N GLU A 605 11.46 15.39 -0.51
CA GLU A 605 11.88 16.69 -1.04
C GLU A 605 13.08 16.54 -1.97
N TRP A 606 13.01 17.19 -3.14
CA TRP A 606 14.15 17.31 -4.05
C TRP A 606 15.22 18.22 -3.45
N LEU A 607 16.46 17.76 -3.45
CA LEU A 607 17.60 18.56 -3.01
C LEU A 607 17.94 19.63 -4.07
N PRO A 608 18.36 20.85 -3.65
CA PRO A 608 18.74 21.91 -4.59
C PRO A 608 19.81 21.44 -5.56
N ARG A 609 19.65 21.80 -6.85
CA ARG A 609 20.66 21.49 -7.86
C ARG A 609 21.92 22.33 -7.59
N SER A 610 23.05 21.71 -7.27
CA SER A 610 24.33 22.40 -7.26
C SER A 610 24.62 22.92 -8.68
N ALA A 611 24.87 24.22 -8.83
CA ALA A 611 25.30 24.79 -10.10
C ALA A 611 26.56 24.05 -10.59
N PRO A 612 26.68 23.76 -11.90
CA PRO A 612 27.91 23.20 -12.43
C PRO A 612 29.05 24.17 -12.11
N SER A 613 30.04 23.70 -11.34
CA SER A 613 31.26 24.46 -11.06
C SER A 613 31.98 24.76 -12.37
N ALA A 614 31.87 25.99 -12.85
CA ALA A 614 32.69 26.55 -13.92
C ALA A 614 34.08 27.00 -13.41
N ALA A 615 34.63 26.32 -12.40
CA ALA A 615 35.93 26.63 -11.83
C ALA A 615 36.81 25.38 -11.75
N ALA A 616 37.05 24.77 -12.91
CA ALA A 616 38.21 23.90 -13.14
C ALA A 616 39.21 24.61 -14.05
N SER A 617 39.60 25.83 -13.68
CA SER A 617 40.84 26.49 -14.13
C SER A 617 40.97 27.83 -13.42
N GLN A 618 42.16 28.06 -12.89
CA GLN A 618 42.70 29.31 -12.36
C GLN A 618 42.52 29.61 -10.86
N HIS A 619 43.67 29.93 -10.27
CA HIS A 619 43.93 30.54 -8.97
C HIS A 619 44.08 29.62 -7.75
N ALA A 620 45.30 29.10 -7.65
CA ALA A 620 46.08 29.14 -6.42
C ALA A 620 46.06 30.54 -5.79
N GLY A 621 45.88 30.61 -4.47
CA GLY A 621 46.21 31.77 -3.65
C GLY A 621 45.07 32.35 -2.81
N ALA A 622 45.19 32.18 -1.49
CA ALA A 622 44.68 33.04 -0.41
C ALA A 622 43.17 33.09 -0.12
N SER A 623 42.77 32.45 0.99
CA SER A 623 42.46 33.11 2.29
C SER A 623 41.46 32.29 3.11
N THR A 624 42.00 31.31 3.82
CA THR A 624 41.39 30.58 4.93
C THR A 624 41.41 31.47 6.19
N SER A 625 40.29 32.09 6.54
CA SER A 625 40.14 32.65 7.90
C SER A 625 38.69 32.79 8.41
N GLY A 626 37.66 32.67 7.56
CA GLY A 626 36.26 32.81 8.00
C GLY A 626 35.53 31.51 8.36
N GLN A 627 35.89 30.38 7.75
CA GLN A 627 35.16 29.10 7.92
C GLN A 627 35.77 28.16 8.97
N GLN A 628 37.02 28.37 9.37
CA GLN A 628 37.65 27.59 10.45
C GLN A 628 37.14 27.97 11.86
N ALA A 629 36.62 29.19 12.05
CA ALA A 629 36.08 29.60 13.35
C ALA A 629 34.75 28.91 13.70
N GLN A 630 33.89 28.62 12.71
CA GLN A 630 32.63 27.89 12.94
C GLN A 630 32.82 26.36 12.97
N GLN A 631 33.87 25.83 12.33
CA GLN A 631 34.19 24.40 12.39
C GLN A 631 34.99 24.02 13.66
N ALA A 632 35.81 24.95 14.20
CA ALA A 632 36.50 24.77 15.47
C ALA A 632 35.55 24.76 16.69
N GLN A 633 34.37 25.37 16.58
CA GLN A 633 33.40 25.43 17.66
C GLN A 633 32.48 24.18 17.74
N ARG A 634 32.36 23.42 16.63
CA ARG A 634 31.65 22.12 16.60
C ARG A 634 32.43 20.96 17.23
N ALA A 635 33.70 21.16 17.59
CA ALA A 635 34.58 20.16 18.19
C ALA A 635 34.78 20.31 19.71
N SER A 636 34.11 21.25 20.39
CA SER A 636 34.46 21.60 21.78
C SER A 636 33.92 20.67 22.88
N ASN A 637 32.92 19.82 22.59
CA ASN A 637 32.22 19.01 23.61
C ASN A 637 32.53 17.50 23.52
N VAL A 638 33.37 17.07 22.58
CA VAL A 638 33.84 15.68 22.47
C VAL A 638 35.23 15.59 23.08
N LEU A 639 35.39 14.73 24.09
CA LEU A 639 36.61 14.55 24.86
C LEU A 639 37.04 13.07 24.78
N PRO A 640 38.34 12.75 24.81
CA PRO A 640 38.78 11.36 24.96
C PRO A 640 38.23 10.73 26.25
N ALA A 641 37.71 9.50 26.17
CA ALA A 641 37.29 8.69 27.31
C ALA A 641 38.51 8.15 28.08
N ALA A 642 39.26 9.07 28.70
CA ALA A 642 40.47 8.81 29.46
C ALA A 642 40.29 9.26 30.92
N SER A 643 41.01 8.63 31.85
CA SER A 643 40.88 8.90 33.30
C SER A 643 41.03 10.38 33.67
N GLU A 644 41.85 11.15 32.95
CA GLU A 644 42.01 12.59 33.13
C GLU A 644 40.72 13.40 32.91
N HIS A 645 39.72 12.85 32.20
CA HIS A 645 38.45 13.50 31.91
C HIS A 645 37.29 13.06 32.81
N VAL A 646 37.51 12.11 33.72
CA VAL A 646 36.48 11.61 34.65
C VAL A 646 35.90 12.74 35.50
N HIS A 647 36.75 13.64 36.01
CA HIS A 647 36.30 14.80 36.79
C HIS A 647 35.31 15.71 36.03
N LYS A 648 35.43 15.82 34.70
CA LYS A 648 34.49 16.60 33.86
C LYS A 648 33.14 15.90 33.73
N ALA A 649 33.15 14.58 33.58
CA ALA A 649 31.94 13.76 33.56
C ALA A 649 31.19 13.88 34.90
N VAL A 650 31.91 13.74 36.02
CA VAL A 650 31.36 13.83 37.38
C VAL A 650 30.80 15.23 37.65
N ALA A 651 31.51 16.30 37.27
CA ALA A 651 31.04 17.67 37.43
C ALA A 651 29.75 17.96 36.64
N ALA A 652 29.60 17.40 35.43
CA ALA A 652 28.37 17.52 34.66
C ALA A 652 27.20 16.78 35.35
N LEU A 653 27.44 15.54 35.79
CA LEU A 653 26.44 14.74 36.51
C LEU A 653 25.98 15.40 37.83
N GLN A 654 26.90 16.06 38.56
CA GLN A 654 26.59 16.82 39.78
C GLN A 654 25.74 18.07 39.51
N ARG A 655 25.73 18.58 38.27
CA ARG A 655 24.85 19.67 37.80
C ARG A 655 23.54 19.16 37.19
N ASP A 656 23.21 17.89 37.44
CA ASP A 656 22.04 17.18 36.90
C ASP A 656 22.03 17.11 35.37
N GLU A 657 23.17 17.29 34.71
CA GLU A 657 23.27 17.26 33.24
C GLU A 657 23.44 15.83 32.72
N VAL A 658 23.21 15.66 31.42
CA VAL A 658 23.39 14.38 30.72
C VAL A 658 24.75 14.37 30.03
N ILE A 659 25.46 13.25 30.15
CA ILE A 659 26.71 12.99 29.45
C ILE A 659 26.56 11.76 28.55
N ALA A 660 27.38 11.66 27.50
CA ALA A 660 27.48 10.47 26.68
C ALA A 660 28.85 9.82 26.86
N LEU A 661 28.91 8.51 27.04
CA LEU A 661 30.17 7.80 27.32
C LEU A 661 30.13 6.33 26.86
N PRO A 662 31.31 5.69 26.65
CA PRO A 662 31.38 4.31 26.18
C PRO A 662 31.10 3.30 27.31
N SER A 663 30.50 2.17 26.94
CA SER A 663 30.47 0.94 27.74
C SER A 663 31.18 -0.20 26.99
N ASP A 664 31.19 -1.39 27.56
CA ASP A 664 31.70 -2.63 26.95
C ASP A 664 30.80 -3.18 25.82
N THR A 665 29.62 -2.61 25.60
CA THR A 665 28.74 -2.98 24.48
C THR A 665 28.46 -1.82 23.53
N LEU A 666 28.07 -0.66 24.05
CA LEU A 666 27.52 0.47 23.27
C LEU A 666 27.89 1.80 23.93
N TYR A 667 27.84 2.90 23.20
CA TYR A 667 27.80 4.23 23.83
C TYR A 667 26.45 4.46 24.51
N GLY A 668 26.46 5.10 25.67
CA GLY A 668 25.27 5.37 26.48
C GLY A 668 25.15 6.82 26.92
N LEU A 669 23.91 7.30 27.01
CA LEU A 669 23.55 8.52 27.73
C LEU A 669 23.39 8.20 29.21
N ALA A 670 24.03 9.00 30.04
CA ALA A 670 24.03 8.84 31.48
C ALA A 670 23.70 10.14 32.21
N ALA A 671 22.95 10.00 33.30
CA ALA A 671 22.64 11.04 34.25
C ALA A 671 22.65 10.44 35.66
N SER A 672 22.71 11.28 36.70
CA SER A 672 22.60 10.78 38.08
C SER A 672 21.25 10.10 38.31
N ALA A 673 21.25 8.83 38.74
CA ALA A 673 20.02 8.09 39.06
C ALA A 673 19.29 8.63 40.31
N ARG A 674 19.92 9.57 41.03
CA ARG A 674 19.37 10.28 42.18
C ARG A 674 18.68 11.58 41.78
N SER A 675 18.86 12.02 40.53
CA SER A 675 18.39 13.30 40.03
C SER A 675 17.13 13.12 39.19
N ALA A 676 16.01 13.65 39.69
CA ALA A 676 14.78 13.74 38.90
C ALA A 676 15.02 14.54 37.61
N ALA A 677 15.72 15.68 37.69
CA ALA A 677 16.00 16.53 36.55
C ALA A 677 16.90 15.85 35.51
N GLY A 678 17.94 15.14 35.95
CA GLY A 678 18.82 14.39 35.05
C GLY A 678 18.11 13.24 34.35
N VAL A 679 17.29 12.48 35.07
CA VAL A 679 16.46 11.39 34.49
C VAL A 679 15.44 11.95 33.49
N GLN A 680 14.76 13.05 33.83
CA GLN A 680 13.85 13.73 32.90
C GLN A 680 14.57 14.25 31.66
N ARG A 681 15.79 14.78 31.79
CA ARG A 681 16.61 15.17 30.63
C ARG A 681 16.96 13.98 29.73
N ILE A 682 17.27 12.79 30.29
CA ILE A 682 17.45 11.59 29.47
C ILE A 682 16.19 11.28 28.67
N PHE A 683 15.01 11.32 29.29
CA PHE A 683 13.74 11.09 28.58
C PHE A 683 13.50 12.12 27.48
N THR A 684 13.73 13.41 27.76
CA THR A 684 13.62 14.51 26.79
C THR A 684 14.59 14.31 25.60
N ILE A 685 15.87 14.06 25.86
CA ILE A 685 16.89 13.87 24.81
C ILE A 685 16.53 12.67 23.92
N LYS A 686 15.99 11.60 24.52
CA LYS A 686 15.63 10.39 23.79
C LYS A 686 14.24 10.42 23.17
N ASN A 687 13.48 11.49 23.39
CA ASN A 687 12.07 11.59 23.01
C ASN A 687 11.24 10.38 23.48
N ARG A 688 11.46 9.93 24.73
CA ARG A 688 10.79 8.77 25.32
C ARG A 688 9.68 9.18 26.28
N PRO A 689 8.60 8.39 26.40
CA PRO A 689 7.64 8.56 27.48
C PRO A 689 8.33 8.50 28.84
N THR A 690 7.85 9.27 29.80
CA THR A 690 8.43 9.36 31.15
C THR A 690 8.32 8.08 31.98
N HIS A 691 7.55 7.10 31.51
CA HIS A 691 7.41 5.76 32.11
C HIS A 691 8.33 4.72 31.45
N ALA A 692 9.15 5.08 30.47
CA ALA A 692 10.08 4.15 29.83
C ALA A 692 11.14 3.66 30.82
N ILE A 693 11.44 2.35 30.78
CA ILE A 693 12.36 1.72 31.72
C ILE A 693 13.83 2.09 31.41
N LEU A 694 14.55 2.57 32.42
CA LEU A 694 16.00 2.78 32.40
C LEU A 694 16.69 1.75 33.31
N ALA A 695 17.83 1.25 32.87
CA ALA A 695 18.75 0.54 33.75
C ALA A 695 19.60 1.54 34.52
N ILE A 696 20.20 1.08 35.61
CA ILE A 696 21.26 1.81 36.30
C ILE A 696 22.62 1.15 36.10
N CYS A 697 23.65 1.98 36.08
CA CYS A 697 25.04 1.57 36.09
C CYS A 697 25.66 1.88 37.46
N VAL A 698 26.42 0.93 38.00
CA VAL A 698 27.20 1.08 39.23
C VAL A 698 28.66 0.68 38.99
N ALA A 699 29.56 1.09 39.89
CA ALA A 699 31.00 0.90 39.70
C ALA A 699 31.45 -0.52 40.00
N ASP A 700 30.96 -1.07 41.12
CA ASP A 700 31.46 -2.30 41.71
C ASP A 700 30.30 -3.19 42.21
N ARG A 701 30.56 -4.49 42.39
CA ARG A 701 29.52 -5.50 42.69
C ARG A 701 28.86 -5.28 44.04
N GLU A 702 29.61 -4.75 44.98
CA GLU A 702 29.19 -4.37 46.33
C GLU A 702 28.08 -3.31 46.30
N ASP A 703 28.02 -2.49 45.24
CA ASP A 703 26.97 -1.48 45.06
C ASP A 703 25.63 -2.07 44.64
N VAL A 704 25.59 -3.27 44.04
CA VAL A 704 24.34 -3.90 43.55
C VAL A 704 23.33 -4.04 44.68
N ALA A 705 23.79 -4.51 45.85
CA ALA A 705 22.96 -4.69 47.04
C ALA A 705 22.40 -3.38 47.58
N ARG A 706 22.95 -2.21 47.21
CA ARG A 706 22.42 -0.90 47.62
C ARG A 706 21.12 -0.52 46.90
N TYR A 707 20.90 -1.07 45.70
CA TYR A 707 19.79 -0.71 44.82
C TYR A 707 18.82 -1.87 44.55
N GLY A 708 19.33 -3.11 44.56
CA GLY A 708 18.54 -4.32 44.38
C GLY A 708 18.56 -5.24 45.60
N GLU A 709 17.51 -6.04 45.76
CA GLU A 709 17.49 -7.16 46.69
C GLU A 709 18.34 -8.31 46.13
N THR A 710 19.32 -8.78 46.91
CA THR A 710 20.29 -9.80 46.48
C THR A 710 20.32 -11.01 47.41
N ASP A 711 19.56 -10.97 48.52
CA ASP A 711 19.63 -11.94 49.62
C ASP A 711 19.18 -13.35 49.19
N HIS A 712 18.36 -13.45 48.14
CA HIS A 712 17.88 -14.70 47.57
C HIS A 712 18.76 -15.28 46.46
N LEU A 713 19.79 -14.54 46.02
CA LEU A 713 20.64 -14.96 44.91
C LEU A 713 21.65 -16.03 45.35
N ALA A 714 21.93 -16.98 44.47
CA ALA A 714 22.95 -17.99 44.72
C ALA A 714 24.34 -17.35 44.87
N ALA A 715 25.16 -17.86 45.79
CA ALA A 715 26.49 -17.35 46.04
C ALA A 715 27.35 -17.39 44.76
N GLY A 716 27.90 -16.23 44.37
CA GLY A 716 28.75 -16.11 43.18
C GLY A 716 28.00 -15.84 41.87
N VAL A 717 26.67 -15.88 41.79
CA VAL A 717 25.96 -15.62 40.51
C VAL A 717 26.25 -14.23 39.96
N LEU A 718 26.31 -13.21 40.83
CA LEU A 718 26.69 -11.86 40.44
C LEU A 718 28.18 -11.74 40.09
N VAL A 719 29.04 -12.64 40.60
CA VAL A 719 30.47 -12.68 40.29
C VAL A 719 30.70 -13.15 38.86
N ASP A 720 29.90 -14.11 38.40
CA ASP A 720 30.01 -14.66 37.05
C ASP A 720 29.30 -13.81 36.00
N LEU A 721 28.24 -13.08 36.37
CA LEU A 721 27.48 -12.23 35.46
C LEU A 721 28.02 -10.81 35.32
N LEU A 722 28.69 -10.28 36.35
CA LEU A 722 29.13 -8.89 36.41
C LEU A 722 30.59 -8.79 36.92
N PRO A 723 31.43 -7.90 36.38
CA PRO A 723 31.16 -6.97 35.28
C PRO A 723 31.05 -7.68 33.91
N GLY A 724 30.35 -7.06 32.96
CA GLY A 724 30.25 -7.56 31.59
C GLY A 724 28.98 -7.14 30.86
N PRO A 725 28.74 -7.74 29.67
CA PRO A 725 27.61 -7.43 28.80
C PRO A 725 26.27 -8.00 29.28
N VAL A 726 26.01 -7.97 30.60
CA VAL A 726 24.78 -8.44 31.24
C VAL A 726 24.16 -7.32 32.08
N THR A 727 22.84 -7.24 32.07
CA THR A 727 22.05 -6.38 32.96
C THR A 727 21.14 -7.28 33.78
N VAL A 728 21.34 -7.30 35.10
CA VAL A 728 20.54 -8.12 36.02
C VAL A 728 19.36 -7.30 36.52
N VAL A 729 18.14 -7.83 36.36
CA VAL A 729 16.93 -7.22 36.89
C VAL A 729 16.61 -7.84 38.24
N LEU A 730 16.50 -7.00 39.26
CA LEU A 730 16.24 -7.39 40.65
C LEU A 730 15.08 -6.58 41.22
N ARG A 731 14.46 -7.06 42.31
CA ARG A 731 13.52 -6.22 43.06
C ARG A 731 14.24 -4.99 43.59
N ARG A 732 13.62 -3.82 43.42
CA ARG A 732 14.16 -2.55 43.90
C ARG A 732 14.21 -2.58 45.43
N ARG A 733 15.38 -2.31 46.00
CA ARG A 733 15.54 -2.28 47.46
C ARG A 733 14.76 -1.10 48.06
N PRO A 734 13.89 -1.34 49.06
CA PRO A 734 13.22 -0.26 49.78
C PRO A 734 14.23 0.74 50.38
N GLY A 735 13.97 2.04 50.22
CA GLY A 735 14.87 3.09 50.71
C GLY A 735 16.16 3.29 49.90
N SER A 736 16.29 2.64 48.74
CA SER A 736 17.37 2.93 47.78
C SER A 736 17.40 4.42 47.41
N PRO A 737 18.58 5.06 47.25
CA PRO A 737 18.69 6.49 47.03
C PRO A 737 18.33 6.95 45.60
N LEU A 738 17.61 6.12 44.83
CA LEU A 738 17.14 6.41 43.48
C LEU A 738 15.97 7.39 43.51
N CYS A 739 15.88 8.31 42.55
CA CYS A 739 14.75 9.23 42.47
C CYS A 739 13.43 8.49 42.16
N ALA A 740 12.30 9.14 42.44
CA ALA A 740 10.97 8.55 42.23
C ALA A 740 10.59 8.48 40.74
N GLU A 741 11.15 9.39 39.95
CA GLU A 741 10.97 9.52 38.51
C GLU A 741 11.73 8.46 37.70
N LEU A 742 12.66 7.74 38.34
CA LEU A 742 13.34 6.60 37.74
C LEU A 742 12.44 5.37 37.82
N ASN A 743 11.86 4.99 36.67
CA ASN A 743 10.94 3.87 36.48
C ASN A 743 9.72 3.96 37.42
N PRO A 744 8.84 4.96 37.25
CA PRO A 744 7.71 5.18 38.15
C PRO A 744 6.74 4.00 38.11
N GLY A 745 6.39 3.46 39.28
CA GLY A 745 5.46 2.34 39.41
C GLY A 745 6.09 0.95 39.31
N GLU A 746 7.38 0.86 38.98
CA GLU A 746 8.06 -0.41 38.77
C GLU A 746 8.69 -0.97 40.05
N ALA A 747 8.40 -2.25 40.31
CA ALA A 747 8.91 -2.96 41.48
C ALA A 747 10.34 -3.49 41.29
N THR A 748 10.85 -3.50 40.05
CA THR A 748 12.17 -4.02 39.70
C THR A 748 13.08 -2.94 39.13
N ILE A 749 14.39 -3.20 39.16
CA ILE A 749 15.42 -2.32 38.62
C ILE A 749 16.49 -3.15 37.91
N GLY A 750 16.81 -2.76 36.69
CA GLY A 750 17.94 -3.32 35.95
C GLY A 750 19.25 -2.69 36.42
N ILE A 751 20.21 -3.50 36.86
CA ILE A 751 21.52 -3.08 37.35
C ILE A 751 22.60 -3.64 36.44
N ARG A 752 23.52 -2.79 36.03
CA ARG A 752 24.64 -3.14 35.15
C ARG A 752 25.97 -2.69 35.76
N ILE A 753 27.00 -3.50 35.54
CA ILE A 753 28.41 -3.14 35.77
C ILE A 753 29.14 -3.43 34.45
N PRO A 754 29.30 -2.43 33.56
CA PRO A 754 30.00 -2.61 32.30
C PRO A 754 31.47 -2.98 32.53
N ASP A 755 32.03 -3.88 31.74
CA ASP A 755 33.48 -4.16 31.74
C ASP A 755 34.25 -3.10 30.93
N ALA A 756 34.07 -1.83 31.30
CA ALA A 756 34.74 -0.67 30.69
C ALA A 756 35.26 0.28 31.77
N GLY A 757 36.56 0.57 31.74
CA GLY A 757 37.25 1.33 32.79
C GLY A 757 36.67 2.72 33.04
N PHE A 758 36.47 3.50 31.96
CA PHE A 758 36.03 4.89 32.06
C PHE A 758 34.66 5.04 32.76
N ILE A 759 33.64 4.28 32.36
CA ILE A 759 32.30 4.37 32.98
C ILE A 759 32.31 3.93 34.45
N ARG A 760 33.13 2.94 34.82
CA ARG A 760 33.27 2.48 36.20
C ARG A 760 33.96 3.53 37.07
N GLU A 761 34.99 4.20 36.55
CA GLU A 761 35.64 5.33 37.24
C GLU A 761 34.67 6.49 37.46
N VAL A 762 33.88 6.87 36.45
CA VAL A 762 32.84 7.91 36.59
C VAL A 762 31.81 7.53 37.66
N CYS A 763 31.33 6.28 37.68
CA CYS A 763 30.39 5.81 38.71
C CYS A 763 31.02 5.88 40.12
N ARG A 764 32.30 5.49 40.25
CA ARG A 764 33.01 5.46 41.54
C ARG A 764 33.24 6.87 42.09
N GLU A 765 33.69 7.80 41.26
CA GLU A 765 33.91 9.19 41.66
C GLU A 765 32.61 9.97 41.88
N HIS A 766 31.56 9.68 41.10
CA HIS A 766 30.23 10.26 41.33
C HIS A 766 29.60 9.78 42.66
N GLY A 767 29.99 8.59 43.17
CA GLY A 767 29.55 8.07 44.47
C GLY A 767 28.11 7.56 44.50
N GLY A 768 27.51 7.29 43.33
CA GLY A 768 26.13 6.84 43.19
C GLY A 768 25.85 6.29 41.80
N ALA A 769 24.72 5.59 41.66
CA ALA A 769 24.29 4.99 40.40
C ALA A 769 24.00 6.04 39.32
N LEU A 770 24.29 5.68 38.07
CA LEU A 770 23.92 6.46 36.89
C LEU A 770 22.75 5.80 36.19
N ALA A 771 21.69 6.56 35.90
CA ALA A 771 20.66 6.09 34.98
C ALA A 771 21.29 6.02 33.59
N LEU A 772 21.21 4.86 32.94
CA LEU A 772 21.95 4.56 31.72
C LEU A 772 21.03 3.96 30.66
N THR A 773 21.18 4.46 29.45
CA THR A 773 20.53 3.93 28.25
C THR A 773 21.45 4.19 27.06
N SER A 774 21.27 3.48 25.95
CA SER A 774 22.09 3.66 24.75
C SER A 774 21.99 5.09 24.21
N ALA A 775 23.09 5.61 23.64
CA ALA A 775 23.20 7.00 23.18
C ALA A 775 22.58 7.22 21.80
N ASN A 776 21.37 6.72 21.61
CA ASN A 776 20.55 6.94 20.42
C ASN A 776 19.18 7.45 20.83
N ILE A 777 18.52 8.15 19.91
CA ILE A 777 17.08 8.41 19.99
C ILE A 777 16.37 7.06 20.05
N SER A 778 15.24 6.95 20.77
CA SER A 778 14.49 5.69 20.82
C SER A 778 14.21 5.13 19.42
N GLY A 779 14.23 3.81 19.26
CA GLY A 779 14.05 3.14 17.97
C GLY A 779 15.26 3.17 17.02
N GLN A 780 16.24 4.08 17.21
CA GLN A 780 17.42 4.14 16.34
C GLN A 780 18.51 3.10 16.70
N ALA A 781 19.43 2.86 15.75
CA ALA A 781 20.52 1.92 15.91
C ALA A 781 21.40 2.25 17.13
N SER A 782 21.72 1.22 17.90
CA SER A 782 22.61 1.35 19.05
C SER A 782 24.03 1.77 18.60
N PRO A 783 24.61 2.85 19.18
CA PRO A 783 25.85 3.43 18.69
C PRO A 783 27.09 2.69 19.20
N VAL A 784 28.03 2.41 18.28
CA VAL A 784 29.35 1.80 18.61
C VAL A 784 30.53 2.76 18.44
N ASN A 785 30.29 3.99 17.99
CA ASN A 785 31.27 5.10 17.96
C ASN A 785 30.53 6.43 18.13
N VAL A 786 31.25 7.50 18.50
CA VAL A 786 30.63 8.80 18.78
C VAL A 786 29.97 9.47 17.58
N ALA A 787 30.45 9.19 16.36
CA ALA A 787 29.91 9.78 15.14
C ALA A 787 28.48 9.30 14.85
N GLU A 788 28.12 8.09 15.28
CA GLU A 788 26.78 7.51 15.11
C GLU A 788 25.70 8.26 15.92
N PHE A 789 26.07 9.07 16.91
CA PHE A 789 25.14 9.89 17.69
C PHE A 789 25.55 11.37 17.75
N ALA A 790 26.25 11.85 16.73
CA ALA A 790 26.61 13.26 16.58
C ALA A 790 25.43 14.25 16.76
N PRO A 791 24.20 13.96 16.30
CA PRO A 791 23.06 14.85 16.52
C PRO A 791 22.68 15.06 18.01
N LEU A 792 23.10 14.16 18.90
CA LEU A 792 22.83 14.27 20.34
C LEU A 792 23.91 15.02 21.12
N TRP A 793 25.05 15.33 20.48
CA TRP A 793 26.19 15.96 21.17
C TRP A 793 25.84 17.31 21.78
N ASP A 794 25.07 18.15 21.08
CA ASP A 794 24.67 19.48 21.56
C ASP A 794 23.70 19.43 22.75
N GLN A 795 23.08 18.27 22.99
CA GLN A 795 22.19 18.03 24.13
C GLN A 795 22.92 17.38 25.32
N CYS A 796 24.16 16.94 25.11
CA CYS A 796 25.03 16.41 26.15
C CYS A 796 25.95 17.52 26.66
N ALA A 797 26.13 17.58 27.98
CA ALA A 797 27.13 18.47 28.57
C ALA A 797 28.57 18.09 28.16
N ALA A 798 28.81 16.80 27.93
CA ALA A 798 30.04 16.28 27.37
C ALA A 798 29.80 14.91 26.70
N VAL A 799 30.57 14.63 25.66
CA VAL A 799 30.64 13.33 24.98
C VAL A 799 32.04 12.79 25.15
N PHE A 800 32.17 11.58 25.69
CA PHE A 800 33.46 10.93 25.90
C PHE A 800 33.67 9.85 24.85
N ASP A 801 34.76 9.92 24.08
CA ASP A 801 35.06 9.07 22.93
C ASP A 801 36.19 8.08 23.22
N ALA A 802 35.92 6.78 23.05
CA ALA A 802 36.89 5.68 23.08
C ALA A 802 37.15 5.07 21.68
N GLY A 803 36.71 5.74 20.61
CA GLY A 803 36.74 5.22 19.25
C GLY A 803 35.62 4.20 18.98
N THR A 804 35.85 3.30 18.03
CA THR A 804 34.89 2.25 17.66
C THR A 804 34.98 1.06 18.60
N LEU A 805 33.91 0.80 19.34
CA LEU A 805 33.76 -0.37 20.21
C LEU A 805 33.73 -1.66 19.37
N GLN A 806 34.44 -2.69 19.84
CA GLN A 806 34.57 -3.97 19.13
C GLN A 806 33.37 -4.92 19.37
N ALA A 807 32.42 -4.52 20.21
CA ALA A 807 31.22 -5.30 20.52
C ALA A 807 30.17 -5.20 19.40
N GLY A 808 29.38 -6.25 19.21
CA GLY A 808 28.22 -6.25 18.32
C GLY A 808 27.13 -5.26 18.74
N ARG A 809 26.16 -4.98 17.87
CA ARG A 809 25.08 -4.01 18.14
C ARG A 809 23.96 -4.53 19.05
N GLU A 810 24.03 -5.80 19.44
CA GLU A 810 23.01 -6.53 20.21
C GLU A 810 22.83 -6.01 21.65
N GLY A 811 23.71 -5.14 22.13
CA GLY A 811 23.65 -4.60 23.49
C GLY A 811 23.82 -5.66 24.58
N SER A 812 23.58 -5.28 25.84
CA SER A 812 23.66 -6.21 26.97
C SER A 812 22.50 -7.20 27.00
N THR A 813 22.77 -8.43 27.44
CA THR A 813 21.72 -9.41 27.75
C THR A 813 20.96 -8.99 29.01
N LEU A 814 19.63 -8.94 28.99
CA LEU A 814 18.83 -8.64 30.19
C LEU A 814 18.26 -9.92 30.76
N VAL A 815 18.59 -10.18 32.02
CA VAL A 815 18.12 -11.34 32.76
C VAL A 815 17.45 -10.91 34.05
N ASP A 816 16.19 -11.32 34.22
CA ASP A 816 15.44 -11.15 35.45
C ASP A 816 15.78 -12.25 36.44
N LEU A 817 16.31 -11.84 37.59
CA LEU A 817 16.67 -12.67 38.73
C LEU A 817 15.88 -12.22 39.98
N SER A 818 14.76 -11.53 39.82
CA SER A 818 13.96 -10.98 40.92
C SER A 818 13.21 -12.04 41.74
N VAL A 819 13.11 -13.27 41.24
CA VAL A 819 12.43 -14.40 41.88
C VAL A 819 13.44 -15.49 42.26
N ALA A 820 13.39 -15.94 43.52
CA ALA A 820 14.29 -16.98 44.03
C ALA A 820 14.20 -18.29 43.24
N GLY A 821 15.36 -18.82 42.86
CA GLY A 821 15.48 -20.10 42.14
C GLY A 821 15.03 -20.09 40.67
N GLN A 822 14.69 -18.92 40.13
CA GLN A 822 14.16 -18.76 38.78
C GLN A 822 14.88 -17.64 38.03
N PHE A 823 14.88 -17.72 36.70
CA PHE A 823 15.28 -16.60 35.87
C PHE A 823 14.41 -16.46 34.63
N LYS A 824 14.22 -15.23 34.16
CA LYS A 824 13.55 -14.93 32.89
C LYS A 824 14.47 -14.13 31.99
N MET A 825 14.55 -14.51 30.72
CA MET A 825 15.28 -13.73 29.72
C MET A 825 14.37 -12.61 29.21
N LEU A 826 14.71 -11.36 29.52
CA LEU A 826 13.93 -10.18 29.10
C LEU A 826 14.46 -9.58 27.80
N ARG A 827 15.74 -9.75 27.50
CA ARG A 827 16.34 -9.37 26.23
C ARG A 827 17.49 -10.29 25.86
N ARG A 828 17.48 -10.78 24.63
CA ARG A 828 18.64 -11.44 24.01
C ARG A 828 19.68 -10.37 23.64
N GLY A 829 20.86 -10.45 24.24
CA GLY A 829 22.00 -9.58 23.94
C GLY A 829 23.27 -10.41 23.71
N SER A 830 24.42 -9.75 23.63
CA SER A 830 25.69 -10.37 23.20
C SER A 830 26.19 -11.51 24.11
N ALA A 831 25.67 -11.62 25.34
CA ALA A 831 26.05 -12.65 26.30
C ALA A 831 25.05 -13.82 26.37
N TYR A 832 23.96 -13.81 25.59
CA TYR A 832 22.82 -14.72 25.78
C TYR A 832 23.23 -16.21 25.83
N GLU A 833 24.02 -16.64 24.84
CA GLU A 833 24.48 -18.04 24.72
C GLU A 833 25.37 -18.49 25.88
N GLN A 834 26.00 -17.54 26.59
CA GLN A 834 26.85 -17.84 27.74
C GLN A 834 26.04 -17.82 29.05
N VAL A 835 25.07 -16.91 29.16
CA VAL A 835 24.28 -16.70 30.38
C VAL A 835 23.30 -17.84 30.63
N VAL A 836 22.63 -18.36 29.60
CA VAL A 836 21.60 -19.40 29.79
C VAL A 836 22.21 -20.68 30.38
N PRO A 837 23.26 -21.30 29.80
CA PRO A 837 23.89 -22.49 30.38
C PRO A 837 24.51 -22.22 31.75
N LEU A 838 25.07 -21.03 31.97
CA LEU A 838 25.63 -20.64 33.27
C LEU A 838 24.55 -20.71 34.36
N LEU A 839 23.37 -20.12 34.11
CA LEU A 839 22.29 -20.08 35.10
C LEU A 839 21.62 -21.43 35.31
N THR A 840 21.43 -22.22 34.24
CA THR A 840 20.82 -23.55 34.34
C THR A 840 21.78 -24.59 34.93
N ASP A 841 23.00 -24.66 34.43
CA ASP A 841 23.88 -25.82 34.65
C ASP A 841 24.76 -25.62 35.90
N LYS A 842 25.28 -24.41 36.11
CA LYS A 842 26.12 -24.10 37.28
C LYS A 842 25.29 -23.73 38.50
N TYR A 843 24.23 -22.94 38.32
CA TYR A 843 23.42 -22.41 39.42
C TYR A 843 22.09 -23.13 39.63
N GLY A 844 21.71 -24.05 38.74
CA GLY A 844 20.48 -24.84 38.89
C GLY A 844 19.20 -24.01 38.84
N LEU A 845 19.24 -22.81 38.26
CA LEU A 845 18.07 -21.94 38.18
C LEU A 845 17.11 -22.42 37.11
N ARG A 846 15.80 -22.35 37.41
CA ARG A 846 14.76 -22.71 36.46
C ARG A 846 14.44 -21.53 35.55
N GLN A 847 14.60 -21.72 34.24
CA GLN A 847 14.13 -20.75 33.26
C GLN A 847 12.59 -20.74 33.22
N ILE A 848 12.00 -19.55 33.29
CA ILE A 848 10.56 -19.32 33.09
C ILE A 848 10.33 -18.50 31.82
N GLN A 849 9.21 -18.74 31.14
CA GLN A 849 8.85 -18.06 29.89
C GLN A 849 8.41 -16.62 30.11
#